data_AF-A0A1B0DP17-F1
#
_entry.id   AF-A0A1B0DP17-F1
#
_cell.length_a   1.000
_cell.length_b   1.000
_cell.length_c   1.000
_cell.angle_alpha   90.00
_cell.angle_beta   90.00
_cell.angle_gamma   90.00
#
_symmetry.space_group_name_H-M   'P 1'
#
loop_
_entity.id
_entity.type
_entity.pdbx_description
1 polymer ?
#
loop_
_entity_poly.entity_id
_entity_poly.type
_entity_poly.pdbx_seq_one_letter_code
_entity_poly.pdbx_strand_id
1 'polypeptide(L)'
;TSTSATTVENTSESSISSPLNLDEEQNLYNSFKQIIQDTESANTVKEVLSTKAAEGKIILNYYKDNCDLLPCHRNSLAKIIIHNEFEVFEKVSELTKGSQKFTITTQRFKELVSQLLEIFPTEKGLLYYVPYDSTTKQNASGKLWESFCYLKKKLKASRNSSSFIPLKTIQEDIKLDLDFLQKNFEPLDEIKAAWLRTVETRKDESLEIHEYFKKYPVVTGKIGPELINIDFQSLYPGKDEAFENNWEGVNSKLIALANKKEDPNGILSDLLKGCFMELTGVLLLPHLLPCVFHNQATRVVTGVKRKKLQPQQMLDGFMVLVENHCNVKDTLTELKKKAAKKKTTLQPIIVIVGESFRPEDVKSCHVFVNDVMFDYKDSMAAIKGCLKAHMVFNAKYNNDAAPLWTFIQHAAFEIFLPNDKRFTTVEELISATNFQEYSLQIATEYKRKQFLTREFNYVSPEDVIVGSRINTVKTKQGVILRTENVKANKISLKTHLTRFLTNENMLEIILEYMNSLTDQEDISNIIQTDFWKTRIANYSENDLVLPLTLFYDEFECNNPIGSRAGYQSLGAVYATISCLPPYLKSKLQTIFTVMLVNSIDHKEFGNSVLQTVVTELKDLECEGLLIGNDRIFFSLAVIVGDNKGVNSILDFTQSFGSNYYCRFCKMHRNQSRVYVSCNPCLLRNRENYKLDKEKEDLSETGILRESIFHQLKYFHVTENYSVDIMHDFLEGILPFEMALILKYFIFERKFFSLQALNDIILHFDFPPIEGFNRPGTISEDYIHKKKLKYSASEMLTFFRYLGIFIGKWIPEDDAKWEIFITLQKILNLLFLTTINSTVITRLEYLLQFHHEIFLKEFPSEHLKPKHHIASHYPMIMNNIGPIINMWSMRFESAHQVLKSIARATRSRKNLAYTILERIEYQCILTKLEISFEIKKDKWCMGNISNRMPSLTALDRKCHIKIFSSSLLSLHVAALKLPFNIMTLPHVNLINFPDGGGRSIHPAEIPLKALSRPIAVYCHSS
;
A
#
# COMPACT_ATOMS: atom_id res chain seq x y z
N THR A 1 0.74 36.27 -34.67
CA THR A 1 -0.43 36.88 -33.99
C THR A 1 -1.68 36.52 -34.77
N SER A 2 -2.80 36.24 -34.07
CA SER A 2 -4.23 36.24 -34.52
C SER A 2 -4.61 35.72 -35.94
N THR A 3 -5.39 34.64 -36.14
CA THR A 3 -6.86 34.45 -35.88
C THR A 3 -7.77 35.43 -36.66
N SER A 4 -8.98 35.14 -37.17
CA SER A 4 -9.95 33.98 -37.14
C SER A 4 -10.77 33.98 -38.49
N ALA A 5 -11.97 33.43 -38.75
CA ALA A 5 -13.08 32.75 -38.04
C ALA A 5 -14.00 31.97 -39.06
N THR A 6 -15.01 31.20 -38.60
CA THR A 6 -16.10 30.62 -39.44
C THR A 6 -17.42 30.41 -38.66
N THR A 7 -18.57 30.21 -39.35
CA THR A 7 -19.92 30.51 -38.81
C THR A 7 -21.10 29.61 -39.27
N VAL A 8 -21.99 29.27 -38.33
CA VAL A 8 -23.49 29.22 -38.40
C VAL A 8 -24.23 28.05 -39.13
N GLU A 9 -25.40 27.69 -38.59
CA GLU A 9 -26.34 26.59 -38.93
C GLU A 9 -27.65 27.10 -39.61
N ASN A 10 -28.61 26.23 -39.98
CA ASN A 10 -29.98 26.64 -40.38
C ASN A 10 -31.08 25.52 -40.37
N THR A 11 -32.36 25.94 -40.40
CA THR A 11 -33.67 25.26 -40.74
C THR A 11 -34.47 24.40 -39.72
N SER A 12 -35.81 24.34 -39.91
CA SER A 12 -36.86 23.73 -39.03
C SER A 12 -38.23 23.52 -39.73
N GLU A 13 -39.27 23.04 -38.98
CA GLU A 13 -40.72 22.81 -39.31
C GLU A 13 -41.10 21.47 -40.01
N SER A 14 -42.26 20.77 -39.79
CA SER A 14 -43.49 20.89 -38.94
C SER A 14 -44.04 19.43 -38.63
N SER A 15 -45.27 19.04 -38.18
CA SER A 15 -46.61 19.67 -37.92
C SER A 15 -47.43 19.02 -36.74
N ILE A 16 -48.73 18.64 -36.91
CA ILE A 16 -49.81 18.77 -35.87
C ILE A 16 -50.91 17.64 -35.85
N SER A 17 -51.54 17.38 -34.68
CA SER A 17 -52.94 16.86 -34.51
C SER A 17 -53.60 17.30 -33.17
N SER A 18 -54.86 16.93 -32.87
CA SER A 18 -55.85 17.70 -32.02
C SER A 18 -56.26 17.13 -30.62
N PRO A 19 -56.88 17.94 -29.71
CA PRO A 19 -57.17 17.59 -28.30
C PRO A 19 -58.64 17.17 -27.96
N LEU A 20 -58.91 16.86 -26.67
CA LEU A 20 -60.19 16.41 -26.07
C LEU A 20 -60.70 17.34 -24.93
N ASN A 21 -61.75 16.94 -24.19
CA ASN A 21 -62.67 17.81 -23.44
C ASN A 21 -62.34 18.05 -21.94
N LEU A 22 -62.78 19.18 -21.39
CA LEU A 22 -62.33 19.75 -20.10
C LEU A 22 -62.92 19.12 -18.82
N ASP A 23 -64.16 18.64 -18.84
CA ASP A 23 -64.83 18.14 -17.61
C ASP A 23 -64.22 16.84 -17.05
N GLU A 24 -63.51 16.07 -17.89
CA GLU A 24 -62.75 14.90 -17.45
C GLU A 24 -61.46 15.31 -16.73
N GLU A 25 -60.75 16.34 -17.18
CA GLU A 25 -59.54 16.86 -16.52
C GLU A 25 -59.83 17.33 -15.10
N GLN A 26 -60.95 18.04 -14.88
CA GLN A 26 -61.29 18.60 -13.57
C GLN A 26 -61.59 17.50 -12.53
N ASN A 27 -62.24 16.41 -12.94
CA ASN A 27 -62.49 15.25 -12.08
C ASN A 27 -61.21 14.43 -11.82
N LEU A 28 -60.36 14.28 -12.84
CA LEU A 28 -59.06 13.64 -12.71
C LEU A 28 -58.16 14.43 -11.74
N TYR A 29 -58.14 15.76 -11.83
CA TYR A 29 -57.37 16.67 -10.97
C TYR A 29 -57.79 16.58 -9.50
N ASN A 30 -59.09 16.48 -9.21
CA ASN A 30 -59.59 16.31 -7.85
C ASN A 30 -59.20 14.96 -7.24
N SER A 31 -59.30 13.86 -8.02
CA SER A 31 -58.79 12.54 -7.59
C SER A 31 -57.27 12.56 -7.38
N PHE A 32 -56.54 13.30 -8.22
CA PHE A 32 -55.10 13.51 -8.06
C PHE A 32 -54.74 14.19 -6.74
N LYS A 33 -55.50 15.23 -6.37
CA LYS A 33 -55.30 15.94 -5.10
C LYS A 33 -55.48 15.02 -3.90
N GLN A 34 -56.52 14.19 -3.93
CA GLN A 34 -56.79 13.19 -2.89
C GLN A 34 -55.61 12.19 -2.76
N ILE A 35 -55.19 11.59 -3.86
CA ILE A 35 -54.08 10.62 -3.91
C ILE A 35 -52.76 11.24 -3.41
N ILE A 36 -52.49 12.51 -3.72
CA ILE A 36 -51.29 13.21 -3.23
C ILE A 36 -51.34 13.37 -1.71
N GLN A 37 -52.46 13.81 -1.14
CA GLN A 37 -52.60 13.95 0.32
C GLN A 37 -52.51 12.60 1.06
N ASP A 38 -53.11 11.55 0.49
CA ASP A 38 -53.00 10.19 1.01
C ASP A 38 -51.55 9.65 0.92
N THR A 39 -50.78 10.06 -0.10
CA THR A 39 -49.38 9.63 -0.29
C THR A 39 -48.39 10.41 0.59
N GLU A 40 -48.64 11.70 0.86
CA GLU A 40 -47.78 12.52 1.74
C GLU A 40 -47.86 12.10 3.20
N SER A 41 -49.04 11.63 3.66
CA SER A 41 -49.23 11.16 5.04
C SER A 41 -48.57 9.82 5.38
N ALA A 42 -48.25 9.00 4.37
CA ALA A 42 -47.79 7.60 4.51
C ALA A 42 -46.31 7.37 4.13
N ASN A 43 -45.48 8.42 4.14
CA ASN A 43 -44.07 8.37 3.74
C ASN A 43 -43.12 8.99 4.79
N THR A 44 -43.23 8.60 6.06
CA THR A 44 -42.20 8.96 7.04
C THR A 44 -40.97 8.05 6.91
N VAL A 45 -39.77 8.60 7.10
CA VAL A 45 -38.51 7.82 7.07
C VAL A 45 -38.56 6.63 8.05
N LYS A 46 -39.26 6.79 9.18
CA LYS A 46 -39.45 5.76 10.20
C LYS A 46 -40.24 4.54 9.70
N GLU A 47 -41.26 4.75 8.88
CA GLU A 47 -42.04 3.68 8.25
C GLU A 47 -41.24 3.00 7.13
N VAL A 48 -40.54 3.77 6.29
CA VAL A 48 -39.68 3.23 5.22
C VAL A 48 -38.62 2.28 5.81
N LEU A 49 -37.95 2.69 6.89
CA LEU A 49 -36.92 1.87 7.55
C LEU A 49 -37.48 0.67 8.32
N SER A 50 -38.76 0.69 8.73
CA SER A 50 -39.36 -0.40 9.52
C SER A 50 -40.24 -1.35 8.70
N THR A 51 -40.64 -0.99 7.48
CA THR A 51 -41.52 -1.82 6.63
C THR A 51 -40.80 -2.38 5.39
N LYS A 52 -40.17 -1.52 4.57
CA LYS A 52 -39.69 -1.89 3.21
C LYS A 52 -38.35 -2.61 3.15
N ALA A 53 -37.43 -2.35 4.08
CA ALA A 53 -36.05 -2.85 3.98
C ALA A 53 -35.63 -3.72 5.18
N ALA A 54 -35.11 -4.92 4.90
CA ALA A 54 -34.47 -5.77 5.91
C ALA A 54 -33.24 -5.06 6.53
N GLU A 55 -32.42 -4.40 5.72
CA GLU A 55 -31.33 -3.53 6.19
C GLU A 55 -31.82 -2.40 7.10
N GLY A 56 -32.99 -1.80 6.81
CA GLY A 56 -33.57 -0.75 7.64
C GLY A 56 -33.87 -1.22 9.07
N LYS A 57 -34.47 -2.40 9.21
CA LYS A 57 -34.72 -3.05 10.52
C LYS A 57 -33.42 -3.37 11.26
N ILE A 58 -32.39 -3.84 10.55
CA ILE A 58 -31.06 -4.12 11.12
C ILE A 58 -30.41 -2.83 11.65
N ILE A 59 -30.47 -1.74 10.88
CA ILE A 59 -29.91 -0.43 11.27
C ILE A 59 -30.67 0.16 12.47
N LEU A 60 -32.00 0.07 12.50
CA LEU A 60 -32.82 0.51 13.62
C LEU A 60 -32.54 -0.28 14.91
N ASN A 61 -32.30 -1.59 14.83
CA ASN A 61 -31.95 -2.39 16.00
C ASN A 61 -30.50 -2.11 16.46
N TYR A 62 -29.54 -2.08 15.53
CA TYR A 62 -28.16 -1.72 15.84
C TYR A 62 -28.06 -0.38 16.59
N TYR A 63 -28.83 0.63 16.16
CA TYR A 63 -28.85 1.93 16.83
C TYR A 63 -29.48 1.89 18.23
N LYS A 64 -30.53 1.10 18.47
CA LYS A 64 -31.06 0.90 19.84
C LYS A 64 -30.02 0.27 20.77
N ASP A 65 -29.21 -0.64 20.23
CA ASP A 65 -28.22 -1.40 21.01
C ASP A 65 -26.91 -0.61 21.24
N ASN A 66 -26.59 0.38 20.39
CA ASN A 66 -25.27 1.06 20.38
C ASN A 66 -25.31 2.60 20.43
N CYS A 67 -26.46 3.24 20.20
CA CYS A 67 -26.66 4.70 20.13
C CYS A 67 -25.79 5.48 19.09
N ASP A 68 -25.13 4.79 18.16
CA ASP A 68 -24.36 5.35 17.02
C ASP A 68 -24.57 4.46 15.78
N LEU A 69 -24.19 4.97 14.60
CA LEU A 69 -24.31 4.27 13.31
C LEU A 69 -22.94 4.05 12.66
N LEU A 70 -22.64 2.81 12.25
CA LEU A 70 -21.42 2.56 11.49
C LEU A 70 -21.44 3.30 10.13
N PRO A 71 -20.28 3.68 9.55
CA PRO A 71 -20.21 4.38 8.26
C PRO A 71 -20.95 3.67 7.11
N CYS A 72 -21.00 2.34 7.14
CA CYS A 72 -21.81 1.51 6.23
C CYS A 72 -23.32 1.71 6.44
N HIS A 73 -23.82 1.69 7.68
CA HIS A 73 -25.22 1.93 8.01
C HIS A 73 -25.67 3.31 7.51
N ARG A 74 -24.85 4.34 7.75
CA ARG A 74 -25.08 5.71 7.26
C ARG A 74 -25.19 5.79 5.73
N ASN A 75 -24.46 4.94 5.00
CA ASN A 75 -24.54 4.84 3.53
C ASN A 75 -25.78 4.04 3.06
N SER A 76 -26.15 2.96 3.74
CA SER A 76 -27.37 2.20 3.43
C SER A 76 -28.63 3.00 3.70
N LEU A 77 -28.72 3.75 4.80
CA LEU A 77 -29.82 4.69 5.08
C LEU A 77 -30.04 5.64 3.90
N ALA A 78 -28.96 6.26 3.41
CA ALA A 78 -29.04 7.21 2.30
C ALA A 78 -29.40 6.56 0.96
N LYS A 79 -29.17 5.25 0.77
CA LYS A 79 -29.71 4.51 -0.37
C LYS A 79 -31.20 4.23 -0.22
N ILE A 80 -31.62 3.66 0.92
CA ILE A 80 -33.01 3.27 1.20
C ILE A 80 -33.96 4.46 1.07
N ILE A 81 -33.62 5.61 1.67
CA ILE A 81 -34.44 6.82 1.64
C ILE A 81 -34.60 7.35 0.20
N ILE A 82 -33.50 7.45 -0.54
CA ILE A 82 -33.52 7.97 -1.93
C ILE A 82 -34.20 7.00 -2.91
N HIS A 83 -34.12 5.69 -2.66
CA HIS A 83 -34.88 4.70 -3.42
C HIS A 83 -36.39 4.83 -3.15
N ASN A 84 -36.80 5.07 -1.91
CA ASN A 84 -38.21 5.32 -1.58
C ASN A 84 -38.75 6.58 -2.27
N GLU A 85 -38.02 7.70 -2.22
CA GLU A 85 -38.41 8.93 -2.92
C GLU A 85 -38.48 8.71 -4.45
N PHE A 86 -37.67 7.80 -5.01
CA PHE A 86 -37.75 7.41 -6.42
C PHE A 86 -38.97 6.52 -6.71
N GLU A 87 -39.27 5.51 -5.89
CA GLU A 87 -40.48 4.67 -6.02
C GLU A 87 -41.77 5.49 -5.93
N VAL A 88 -41.80 6.51 -5.06
CA VAL A 88 -42.93 7.45 -4.94
C VAL A 88 -43.03 8.31 -6.21
N PHE A 89 -41.90 8.85 -6.70
CA PHE A 89 -41.86 9.58 -7.97
C PHE A 89 -42.33 8.70 -9.15
N GLU A 90 -41.89 7.45 -9.25
CA GLU A 90 -42.29 6.55 -10.34
C GLU A 90 -43.82 6.32 -10.32
N LYS A 91 -44.39 6.02 -9.15
CA LYS A 91 -45.85 5.86 -8.99
C LYS A 91 -46.65 7.10 -9.37
N VAL A 92 -46.16 8.30 -9.07
CA VAL A 92 -46.78 9.58 -9.49
C VAL A 92 -46.58 9.84 -10.99
N SER A 93 -45.44 9.44 -11.56
CA SER A 93 -45.15 9.59 -13.00
C SER A 93 -45.98 8.65 -13.87
N GLU A 94 -46.24 7.41 -13.42
CA GLU A 94 -47.16 6.46 -14.08
C GLU A 94 -48.58 7.04 -14.16
N LEU A 95 -49.05 7.66 -13.07
CA LEU A 95 -50.39 8.24 -13.00
C LEU A 95 -50.55 9.50 -13.88
N THR A 96 -49.50 10.31 -14.03
CA THR A 96 -49.56 11.60 -14.75
C THR A 96 -49.30 11.50 -16.26
N LYS A 97 -48.81 10.36 -16.76
CA LYS A 97 -48.40 10.16 -18.17
C LYS A 97 -47.46 11.24 -18.72
N GLY A 98 -46.73 11.95 -17.85
CA GLY A 98 -45.92 13.12 -18.20
C GLY A 98 -44.41 12.86 -18.13
N SER A 99 -43.66 13.45 -19.06
CA SER A 99 -42.20 13.32 -19.20
C SER A 99 -41.37 14.03 -18.12
N GLN A 100 -41.78 13.96 -16.86
CA GLN A 100 -41.10 14.59 -15.73
C GLN A 100 -39.71 13.97 -15.49
N LYS A 101 -38.79 14.78 -14.95
CA LYS A 101 -37.43 14.36 -14.58
C LYS A 101 -37.36 14.20 -13.07
N PHE A 102 -36.87 13.06 -12.58
CA PHE A 102 -36.71 12.86 -11.13
C PHE A 102 -35.82 13.95 -10.50
N THR A 103 -36.43 14.69 -9.57
CA THR A 103 -35.83 15.80 -8.83
C THR A 103 -36.42 15.85 -7.42
N ILE A 104 -35.56 15.72 -6.42
CA ILE A 104 -35.89 16.01 -5.02
C ILE A 104 -35.53 17.47 -4.77
N THR A 105 -36.41 18.24 -4.12
CA THR A 105 -36.19 19.67 -3.85
C THR A 105 -35.25 19.89 -2.66
N THR A 106 -34.57 21.03 -2.62
CA THR A 106 -33.74 21.47 -1.46
C THR A 106 -34.53 21.44 -0.15
N GLN A 107 -35.84 21.72 -0.21
CA GLN A 107 -36.75 21.69 0.93
C GLN A 107 -37.04 20.24 1.37
N ARG A 108 -37.36 19.35 0.43
CA ARG A 108 -37.57 17.92 0.71
C ARG A 108 -36.32 17.24 1.29
N PHE A 109 -35.12 17.59 0.81
CA PHE A 109 -33.88 17.10 1.43
C PHE A 109 -33.74 17.54 2.90
N LYS A 110 -34.17 18.77 3.27
CA LYS A 110 -34.16 19.22 4.67
C LYS A 110 -35.16 18.45 5.52
N GLU A 111 -36.37 18.19 5.02
CA GLU A 111 -37.38 17.37 5.71
C GLU A 111 -36.88 15.95 5.99
N LEU A 112 -36.28 15.29 5.00
CA LEU A 112 -35.71 13.95 5.14
C LEU A 112 -34.56 13.91 6.16
N VAL A 113 -33.78 14.98 6.27
CA VAL A 113 -32.76 15.13 7.31
C VAL A 113 -33.38 15.34 8.69
N SER A 114 -34.42 16.17 8.82
CA SER A 114 -35.14 16.34 10.11
C SER A 114 -35.72 15.02 10.61
N GLN A 115 -36.42 14.27 9.75
CA GLN A 115 -36.97 12.96 10.10
C GLN A 115 -35.87 11.93 10.42
N LEU A 116 -34.70 11.99 9.77
CA LEU A 116 -33.53 11.19 10.17
C LEU A 116 -33.05 11.51 11.58
N LEU A 117 -32.98 12.80 11.96
CA LEU A 117 -32.50 13.23 13.27
C LEU A 117 -33.49 12.93 14.40
N GLU A 118 -34.80 12.90 14.12
CA GLU A 118 -35.83 12.41 15.06
C GLU A 118 -35.66 10.91 15.40
N ILE A 119 -35.18 10.12 14.44
CA ILE A 119 -34.94 8.67 14.59
C ILE A 119 -33.54 8.39 15.17
N PHE A 120 -32.55 9.21 14.79
CA PHE A 120 -31.14 9.05 15.15
C PHE A 120 -30.55 10.34 15.76
N PRO A 121 -30.90 10.72 17.02
CA PRO A 121 -30.49 12.00 17.61
C PRO A 121 -28.98 12.26 17.79
N THR A 122 -28.11 11.25 17.65
CA THR A 122 -26.64 11.41 17.72
C THR A 122 -26.01 11.73 16.36
N GLU A 123 -26.77 11.66 15.26
CA GLU A 123 -26.32 12.05 13.93
C GLU A 123 -26.22 13.57 13.75
N LYS A 124 -25.50 14.01 12.70
CA LYS A 124 -25.36 15.43 12.34
C LYS A 124 -25.97 15.67 10.97
N GLY A 125 -26.95 16.56 10.86
CA GLY A 125 -27.70 16.78 9.61
C GLY A 125 -26.83 17.12 8.39
N LEU A 126 -25.76 17.90 8.60
CA LEU A 126 -24.77 18.26 7.56
C LEU A 126 -24.03 17.05 6.96
N LEU A 127 -24.03 15.88 7.61
CA LEU A 127 -23.47 14.63 7.07
C LEU A 127 -24.35 14.04 5.96
N TYR A 128 -25.65 14.35 5.98
CA TYR A 128 -26.66 13.80 5.08
C TYR A 128 -27.02 14.77 3.95
N TYR A 129 -27.14 16.06 4.25
CA TYR A 129 -27.35 17.09 3.24
C TYR A 129 -26.74 18.45 3.64
N VAL A 130 -25.97 19.02 2.74
CA VAL A 130 -25.59 20.44 2.71
C VAL A 130 -26.18 21.04 1.42
N PRO A 131 -26.97 22.13 1.48
CA PRO A 131 -27.53 22.77 0.30
C PRO A 131 -26.43 23.45 -0.53
N TYR A 132 -26.75 23.79 -1.78
CA TYR A 132 -25.92 24.68 -2.59
C TYR A 132 -25.97 26.11 -2.03
N ASP A 133 -24.81 26.78 -1.97
CA ASP A 133 -24.69 28.19 -1.61
C ASP A 133 -23.98 28.98 -2.72
N SER A 134 -24.69 29.97 -3.26
CA SER A 134 -24.19 30.87 -4.31
C SER A 134 -23.17 31.89 -3.81
N THR A 135 -23.14 32.20 -2.50
CA THR A 135 -22.23 33.21 -1.93
C THR A 135 -20.84 32.65 -1.65
N THR A 136 -20.74 31.44 -1.08
CA THR A 136 -19.45 30.72 -0.92
C THR A 136 -19.04 29.89 -2.14
N LYS A 137 -19.92 29.76 -3.15
CA LYS A 137 -19.81 28.80 -4.27
C LYS A 137 -19.77 27.32 -3.82
N GLN A 138 -20.20 27.01 -2.60
CA GLN A 138 -20.18 25.64 -2.09
C GLN A 138 -21.22 24.77 -2.80
N ASN A 139 -20.75 23.67 -3.40
CA ASN A 139 -21.61 22.68 -4.04
C ASN A 139 -22.44 21.89 -3.01
N ALA A 140 -23.69 21.57 -3.38
CA ALA A 140 -24.52 20.66 -2.61
C ALA A 140 -23.81 19.31 -2.42
N SER A 141 -23.88 18.77 -1.20
CA SER A 141 -23.07 17.63 -0.74
C SER A 141 -23.73 16.86 0.40
N GLY A 142 -23.13 15.75 0.84
CA GLY A 142 -23.69 14.88 1.88
C GLY A 142 -24.37 13.62 1.31
N LYS A 143 -24.56 12.61 2.17
CA LYS A 143 -24.87 11.23 1.75
C LYS A 143 -26.18 11.08 0.96
N LEU A 144 -27.23 11.83 1.27
CA LEU A 144 -28.49 11.79 0.51
C LEU A 144 -28.32 12.38 -0.89
N TRP A 145 -27.54 13.45 -1.02
CA TRP A 145 -27.23 14.08 -2.31
C TRP A 145 -26.33 13.20 -3.18
N GLU A 146 -25.30 12.57 -2.60
CA GLU A 146 -24.43 11.61 -3.29
C GLU A 146 -25.23 10.41 -3.80
N SER A 147 -26.10 9.85 -2.96
CA SER A 147 -27.02 8.75 -3.31
C SER A 147 -27.96 9.13 -4.47
N PHE A 148 -28.58 10.31 -4.41
CA PHE A 148 -29.41 10.86 -5.48
C PHE A 148 -28.63 11.05 -6.79
N CYS A 149 -27.43 11.62 -6.71
CA CYS A 149 -26.55 11.79 -7.87
C CYS A 149 -26.10 10.45 -8.49
N TYR A 150 -25.85 9.42 -7.67
CA TYR A 150 -25.53 8.07 -8.12
C TYR A 150 -26.73 7.42 -8.84
N LEU A 151 -27.93 7.45 -8.23
CA LEU A 151 -29.14 6.92 -8.83
C LEU A 151 -29.47 7.63 -10.17
N LYS A 152 -29.33 8.96 -10.21
CA LYS A 152 -29.54 9.77 -11.42
C LYS A 152 -28.53 9.47 -12.55
N LYS A 153 -27.31 9.03 -12.21
CA LYS A 153 -26.34 8.48 -13.20
C LYS A 153 -26.76 7.09 -13.68
N LYS A 154 -27.17 6.18 -12.79
CA LYS A 154 -27.66 4.83 -13.14
C LYS A 154 -28.87 4.89 -14.09
N LEU A 155 -29.84 5.75 -13.79
CA LEU A 155 -31.03 5.97 -14.62
C LEU A 155 -30.71 6.58 -15.99
N LYS A 156 -29.64 7.39 -16.13
CA LYS A 156 -29.16 7.85 -17.43
C LYS A 156 -28.56 6.72 -18.27
N ALA A 157 -27.80 5.81 -17.66
CA ALA A 157 -27.23 4.66 -18.38
C ALA A 157 -28.32 3.67 -18.84
N SER A 158 -29.36 3.46 -18.01
CA SER A 158 -30.45 2.52 -18.29
C SER A 158 -31.38 2.92 -19.46
N ARG A 159 -31.32 4.18 -19.95
CA ARG A 159 -32.18 4.67 -21.04
C ARG A 159 -31.67 4.34 -22.45
N ASN A 160 -30.51 3.69 -22.58
CA ASN A 160 -29.95 3.25 -23.85
C ASN A 160 -30.31 1.79 -24.22
N SER A 161 -31.22 1.15 -23.46
CA SER A 161 -31.77 -0.17 -23.73
C SER A 161 -33.31 -0.12 -23.79
N SER A 162 -33.89 -0.96 -24.65
CA SER A 162 -35.22 -0.83 -25.23
C SER A 162 -36.44 -0.98 -24.30
N SER A 163 -37.55 -0.35 -24.74
CA SER A 163 -38.97 -0.70 -24.47
C SER A 163 -39.46 -0.76 -23.02
N PHE A 164 -40.32 0.19 -22.65
CA PHE A 164 -41.11 0.17 -21.41
C PHE A 164 -42.45 -0.56 -21.58
N ILE A 165 -42.83 -1.35 -20.57
CA ILE A 165 -44.19 -1.86 -20.30
C ILE A 165 -44.49 -1.54 -18.82
N PRO A 166 -45.71 -1.12 -18.41
CA PRO A 166 -45.98 -0.63 -17.05
C PRO A 166 -45.76 -1.67 -15.95
N LEU A 167 -45.27 -1.24 -14.77
CA LEU A 167 -44.71 -2.16 -13.77
C LEU A 167 -45.76 -2.82 -12.86
N LYS A 168 -46.97 -2.22 -12.74
CA LYS A 168 -48.00 -2.67 -11.80
C LYS A 168 -48.57 -4.06 -12.08
N THR A 169 -48.80 -4.43 -13.34
CA THR A 169 -49.36 -5.74 -13.70
C THR A 169 -48.42 -6.87 -13.30
N ILE A 170 -47.12 -6.67 -13.57
CA ILE A 170 -46.04 -7.65 -13.37
C ILE A 170 -45.99 -8.14 -11.91
N GLN A 171 -46.32 -7.29 -10.92
CA GLN A 171 -46.18 -7.64 -9.51
C GLN A 171 -47.34 -8.45 -8.95
N GLU A 172 -48.52 -8.44 -9.60
CA GLU A 172 -49.60 -9.40 -9.33
C GLU A 172 -49.36 -10.70 -10.11
N ASP A 173 -48.93 -10.61 -11.37
CA ASP A 173 -48.59 -11.76 -12.22
C ASP A 173 -47.49 -12.64 -11.59
N ILE A 174 -46.39 -12.04 -11.08
CA ILE A 174 -45.31 -12.76 -10.37
C ILE A 174 -45.84 -13.51 -9.15
N LYS A 175 -46.84 -12.96 -8.44
CA LYS A 175 -47.40 -13.61 -7.25
C LYS A 175 -48.27 -14.81 -7.65
N LEU A 176 -49.03 -14.69 -8.73
CA LEU A 176 -49.78 -15.79 -9.32
C LEU A 176 -48.86 -16.89 -9.86
N ASP A 177 -47.76 -16.52 -10.53
CA ASP A 177 -46.71 -17.45 -10.98
C ASP A 177 -46.07 -18.21 -9.82
N LEU A 178 -45.70 -17.52 -8.72
CA LEU A 178 -45.14 -18.17 -7.53
C LEU A 178 -46.12 -19.16 -6.91
N ASP A 179 -47.41 -18.85 -6.86
CA ASP A 179 -48.45 -19.75 -6.36
C ASP A 179 -48.76 -20.91 -7.32
N PHE A 180 -48.60 -20.69 -8.64
CA PHE A 180 -48.72 -21.71 -9.68
C PHE A 180 -47.57 -22.72 -9.57
N LEU A 181 -46.32 -22.26 -9.44
CA LEU A 181 -45.11 -23.09 -9.32
C LEU A 181 -45.02 -23.91 -8.02
N GLN A 182 -45.78 -23.53 -7.00
CA GLN A 182 -45.94 -24.31 -5.76
C GLN A 182 -46.90 -25.51 -5.92
N LYS A 183 -47.79 -25.48 -6.91
CA LYS A 183 -49.00 -26.34 -6.97
C LYS A 183 -49.13 -27.17 -8.25
N ASN A 184 -48.48 -26.77 -9.35
CA ASN A 184 -48.66 -27.37 -10.68
C ASN A 184 -47.36 -27.98 -11.21
N PHE A 185 -47.50 -29.06 -11.98
CA PHE A 185 -46.39 -29.81 -12.58
C PHE A 185 -46.45 -29.87 -14.12
N GLU A 186 -47.58 -29.46 -14.70
CA GLU A 186 -47.84 -29.30 -16.13
C GLU A 186 -48.78 -28.08 -16.33
N PRO A 187 -48.80 -27.44 -17.53
CA PRO A 187 -47.97 -27.73 -18.70
C PRO A 187 -46.56 -27.15 -18.58
N LEU A 188 -45.59 -27.84 -19.20
CA LEU A 188 -44.16 -27.58 -18.99
C LEU A 188 -43.69 -26.20 -19.47
N ASP A 189 -44.27 -25.65 -20.55
CA ASP A 189 -43.82 -24.38 -21.11
C ASP A 189 -44.34 -23.16 -20.33
N GLU A 190 -45.55 -23.26 -19.75
CA GLU A 190 -46.04 -22.26 -18.78
C GLU A 190 -45.17 -22.27 -17.51
N ILE A 191 -44.77 -23.45 -17.04
CA ILE A 191 -43.81 -23.60 -15.94
C ILE A 191 -42.48 -22.93 -16.26
N LYS A 192 -41.91 -23.11 -17.47
CA LYS A 192 -40.66 -22.42 -17.87
C LYS A 192 -40.83 -20.90 -17.87
N ALA A 193 -41.95 -20.40 -18.39
CA ALA A 193 -42.23 -18.98 -18.46
C ALA A 193 -42.42 -18.35 -17.07
N ALA A 194 -43.20 -19.00 -16.20
CA ALA A 194 -43.38 -18.60 -14.80
C ALA A 194 -42.05 -18.71 -14.01
N TRP A 195 -41.25 -19.76 -14.24
CA TRP A 195 -39.94 -19.92 -13.61
C TRP A 195 -39.03 -18.75 -13.98
N LEU A 196 -38.95 -18.40 -15.27
CA LEU A 196 -38.14 -17.29 -15.78
C LEU A 196 -38.61 -15.92 -15.26
N ARG A 197 -39.91 -15.67 -15.13
CA ARG A 197 -40.45 -14.42 -14.56
C ARG A 197 -40.20 -14.29 -13.05
N THR A 198 -40.17 -15.40 -12.31
CA THR A 198 -40.03 -15.41 -10.85
C THR A 198 -38.59 -15.51 -10.34
N VAL A 199 -37.58 -15.54 -11.23
CA VAL A 199 -36.18 -15.80 -10.86
C VAL A 199 -35.64 -14.85 -9.79
N GLU A 200 -35.87 -13.54 -9.91
CA GLU A 200 -35.35 -12.58 -8.93
C GLU A 200 -36.04 -12.75 -7.57
N THR A 201 -37.37 -12.90 -7.55
CA THR A 201 -38.10 -13.11 -6.29
C THR A 201 -37.71 -14.42 -5.59
N ARG A 202 -37.47 -15.50 -6.35
CA ARG A 202 -37.00 -16.80 -5.79
C ARG A 202 -35.55 -16.76 -5.27
N LYS A 203 -34.71 -15.82 -5.70
CA LYS A 203 -33.34 -15.64 -5.20
C LYS A 203 -33.29 -15.01 -3.81
N ASP A 204 -34.13 -13.99 -3.57
CA ASP A 204 -34.10 -13.22 -2.32
C ASP A 204 -34.60 -14.02 -1.09
N GLU A 205 -35.37 -15.09 -1.29
CA GLU A 205 -36.03 -15.86 -0.21
C GLU A 205 -35.07 -16.59 0.74
N SER A 206 -33.78 -16.75 0.37
CA SER A 206 -32.71 -17.23 1.26
C SER A 206 -32.96 -18.59 1.95
N LEU A 207 -33.69 -19.49 1.29
CA LEU A 207 -34.10 -20.81 1.81
C LEU A 207 -32.95 -21.85 1.80
N GLU A 208 -32.98 -22.82 2.72
CA GLU A 208 -32.14 -24.02 2.57
C GLU A 208 -32.66 -24.92 1.41
N ILE A 209 -31.76 -25.67 0.77
CA ILE A 209 -32.07 -26.53 -0.40
C ILE A 209 -33.27 -27.46 -0.15
N HIS A 210 -33.36 -28.00 1.06
CA HIS A 210 -34.46 -28.88 1.47
C HIS A 210 -35.82 -28.18 1.58
N GLU A 211 -35.82 -26.90 1.98
CA GLU A 211 -37.01 -26.06 2.07
C GLU A 211 -37.42 -25.54 0.70
N TYR A 212 -36.43 -25.18 -0.13
CA TYR A 212 -36.62 -24.79 -1.52
C TYR A 212 -37.31 -25.89 -2.34
N PHE A 213 -36.84 -27.14 -2.24
CA PHE A 213 -37.44 -28.29 -2.94
C PHE A 213 -38.83 -28.65 -2.40
N LYS A 214 -39.14 -28.35 -1.13
CA LYS A 214 -40.49 -28.48 -0.57
C LYS A 214 -41.45 -27.40 -1.09
N LYS A 215 -40.95 -26.17 -1.23
CA LYS A 215 -41.75 -25.03 -1.69
C LYS A 215 -42.01 -25.09 -3.19
N TYR A 216 -41.01 -25.47 -3.98
CA TYR A 216 -41.09 -25.58 -5.44
C TYR A 216 -40.93 -27.03 -5.89
N PRO A 217 -41.94 -27.90 -5.62
CA PRO A 217 -41.83 -29.34 -5.91
C PRO A 217 -41.73 -29.63 -7.41
N VAL A 218 -42.12 -28.69 -8.28
CA VAL A 218 -41.89 -28.76 -9.73
C VAL A 218 -40.42 -29.02 -10.11
N VAL A 219 -39.47 -28.56 -9.29
CA VAL A 219 -38.02 -28.83 -9.46
C VAL A 219 -37.68 -30.31 -9.29
N THR A 220 -38.48 -31.10 -8.58
CA THR A 220 -38.26 -32.55 -8.43
C THR A 220 -38.78 -33.37 -9.61
N GLY A 221 -39.46 -32.73 -10.57
CA GLY A 221 -39.92 -33.36 -11.80
C GLY A 221 -38.82 -33.49 -12.87
N LYS A 222 -39.14 -34.14 -13.99
CA LYS A 222 -38.21 -34.33 -15.13
C LYS A 222 -37.66 -33.02 -15.72
N ILE A 223 -38.36 -31.91 -15.52
CA ILE A 223 -37.97 -30.56 -15.97
C ILE A 223 -36.90 -29.90 -15.08
N GLY A 224 -36.64 -30.42 -13.88
CA GLY A 224 -35.68 -29.87 -12.91
C GLY A 224 -34.32 -29.44 -13.48
N PRO A 225 -33.67 -30.21 -14.38
CA PRO A 225 -32.40 -29.81 -15.01
C PRO A 225 -32.50 -28.53 -15.85
N GLU A 226 -33.63 -28.32 -16.53
CA GLU A 226 -33.90 -27.12 -17.33
C GLU A 226 -34.19 -25.90 -16.42
N LEU A 227 -34.92 -26.10 -15.32
CA LEU A 227 -35.19 -25.05 -14.33
C LEU A 227 -33.90 -24.57 -13.62
N ILE A 228 -33.03 -25.52 -13.23
CA ILE A 228 -31.69 -25.24 -12.71
C ILE A 228 -30.83 -24.50 -13.76
N ASN A 229 -30.99 -24.84 -15.05
CA ASN A 229 -30.28 -24.15 -16.13
C ASN A 229 -30.73 -22.68 -16.28
N ILE A 230 -32.03 -22.41 -16.23
CA ILE A 230 -32.60 -21.05 -16.28
C ILE A 230 -32.07 -20.20 -15.13
N ASP A 231 -32.12 -20.71 -13.90
CA ASP A 231 -31.62 -19.98 -12.72
C ASP A 231 -30.10 -19.75 -12.79
N PHE A 232 -29.33 -20.73 -13.29
CA PHE A 232 -27.89 -20.58 -13.48
C PHE A 232 -27.55 -19.51 -14.51
N GLN A 233 -28.21 -19.49 -15.67
CA GLN A 233 -27.97 -18.49 -16.72
C GLN A 233 -28.37 -17.08 -16.27
N SER A 234 -29.35 -16.96 -15.37
CA SER A 234 -29.71 -15.69 -14.72
C SER A 234 -28.77 -15.26 -13.58
N LEU A 235 -28.00 -16.18 -12.98
CA LEU A 235 -26.95 -15.86 -12.00
C LEU A 235 -25.59 -15.58 -12.66
N TYR A 236 -25.27 -16.31 -13.72
CA TYR A 236 -23.96 -16.32 -14.39
C TYR A 236 -24.11 -16.25 -15.93
N PRO A 237 -24.59 -15.11 -16.49
CA PRO A 237 -24.77 -14.96 -17.93
C PRO A 237 -23.49 -15.25 -18.73
N GLY A 238 -23.63 -15.94 -19.86
CA GLY A 238 -22.52 -16.29 -20.77
C GLY A 238 -21.53 -17.34 -20.23
N LYS A 239 -21.70 -17.87 -19.01
CA LYS A 239 -20.73 -18.83 -18.45
C LYS A 239 -20.85 -20.26 -18.98
N ASP A 240 -21.95 -20.59 -19.66
CA ASP A 240 -22.03 -21.80 -20.47
C ASP A 240 -21.13 -21.69 -21.72
N GLU A 241 -21.23 -20.59 -22.46
CA GLU A 241 -20.36 -20.32 -23.61
C GLU A 241 -18.88 -20.27 -23.20
N ALA A 242 -18.57 -19.67 -22.05
CA ALA A 242 -17.22 -19.70 -21.49
C ALA A 242 -16.71 -21.13 -21.27
N PHE A 243 -17.56 -22.05 -20.77
CA PHE A 243 -17.17 -23.45 -20.60
C PHE A 243 -16.85 -24.13 -21.93
N GLU A 244 -17.74 -24.04 -22.93
CA GLU A 244 -17.50 -24.72 -24.22
C GLU A 244 -16.26 -24.15 -24.93
N ASN A 245 -16.04 -22.83 -24.87
CA ASN A 245 -14.87 -22.17 -25.45
C ASN A 245 -13.55 -22.53 -24.72
N ASN A 246 -13.57 -22.66 -23.39
CA ASN A 246 -12.36 -22.88 -22.59
C ASN A 246 -12.00 -24.35 -22.39
N TRP A 247 -12.98 -25.26 -22.31
CA TRP A 247 -12.72 -26.62 -21.82
C TRP A 247 -11.76 -27.41 -22.71
N GLU A 248 -11.90 -27.35 -24.04
CA GLU A 248 -10.96 -28.02 -24.96
C GLU A 248 -9.52 -27.52 -24.77
N GLY A 249 -9.35 -26.21 -24.63
CA GLY A 249 -8.07 -25.55 -24.38
C GLY A 249 -7.47 -25.82 -23.00
N VAL A 250 -8.29 -26.14 -21.98
CA VAL A 250 -7.82 -26.57 -20.66
C VAL A 250 -7.46 -28.06 -20.68
N ASN A 251 -8.34 -28.89 -21.22
CA ASN A 251 -8.24 -30.34 -21.29
C ASN A 251 -6.99 -30.81 -22.07
N SER A 252 -6.78 -30.27 -23.27
CA SER A 252 -5.59 -30.54 -24.09
C SER A 252 -4.28 -30.23 -23.35
N LYS A 253 -4.26 -29.17 -22.52
CA LYS A 253 -3.10 -28.80 -21.70
C LYS A 253 -2.94 -29.68 -20.47
N LEU A 254 -4.01 -30.18 -19.85
CA LEU A 254 -3.95 -31.20 -18.79
C LEU A 254 -3.37 -32.52 -19.34
N ILE A 255 -3.79 -32.95 -20.53
CA ILE A 255 -3.23 -34.09 -21.26
C ILE A 255 -1.73 -33.86 -21.54
N ALA A 256 -1.35 -32.67 -22.02
CA ALA A 256 0.05 -32.31 -22.29
C ALA A 256 0.91 -32.18 -21.02
N LEU A 257 0.32 -31.98 -19.84
CA LEU A 257 1.00 -32.01 -18.54
C LEU A 257 1.16 -33.44 -18.01
N ALA A 258 0.15 -34.30 -18.18
CA ALA A 258 0.22 -35.71 -17.79
C ALA A 258 1.31 -36.47 -18.58
N ASN A 259 1.38 -36.27 -19.90
CA ASN A 259 2.40 -36.87 -20.77
C ASN A 259 3.86 -36.48 -20.44
N LYS A 260 4.08 -35.42 -19.66
CA LYS A 260 5.42 -34.89 -19.30
C LYS A 260 5.89 -35.31 -17.90
N LYS A 261 5.12 -36.15 -17.21
CA LYS A 261 5.26 -36.45 -15.79
C LYS A 261 5.69 -37.90 -15.59
N GLU A 262 6.59 -38.14 -14.63
CA GLU A 262 6.95 -39.51 -14.22
C GLU A 262 5.72 -40.26 -13.69
N ASP A 263 5.53 -41.48 -14.19
CA ASP A 263 4.39 -42.35 -13.89
C ASP A 263 4.87 -43.75 -13.44
N PRO A 264 5.42 -43.90 -12.22
CA PRO A 264 6.06 -45.14 -11.77
C PRO A 264 5.11 -46.35 -11.69
N ASN A 265 3.80 -46.11 -11.73
CA ASN A 265 2.76 -47.12 -11.55
C ASN A 265 1.92 -47.34 -12.83
N GLY A 266 2.23 -46.67 -13.95
CA GLY A 266 1.46 -46.76 -15.21
C GLY A 266 0.08 -46.10 -15.21
N ILE A 267 -0.35 -45.48 -14.10
CA ILE A 267 -1.72 -45.00 -13.90
C ILE A 267 -2.06 -43.82 -14.83
N LEU A 268 -1.14 -42.88 -15.03
CA LEU A 268 -1.35 -41.79 -16.00
C LEU A 268 -1.37 -42.33 -17.43
N SER A 269 -0.50 -43.29 -17.71
CA SER A 269 -0.36 -43.93 -19.01
C SER A 269 -1.61 -44.71 -19.40
N ASP A 270 -2.24 -45.41 -18.46
CA ASP A 270 -3.44 -46.20 -18.72
C ASP A 270 -4.72 -45.33 -18.76
N LEU A 271 -4.79 -44.26 -17.98
CA LEU A 271 -5.81 -43.21 -18.16
C LEU A 271 -5.69 -42.55 -19.55
N LEU A 272 -4.48 -42.26 -20.02
CA LEU A 272 -4.22 -41.66 -21.35
C LEU A 272 -4.50 -42.62 -22.51
N LYS A 273 -4.34 -43.95 -22.34
CA LYS A 273 -4.72 -44.96 -23.34
C LYS A 273 -6.23 -45.25 -23.37
N GLY A 274 -6.89 -45.12 -22.22
CA GLY A 274 -8.23 -45.68 -21.99
C GLY A 274 -9.40 -44.71 -22.08
N CYS A 275 -9.17 -43.43 -22.41
CA CYS A 275 -10.17 -42.37 -22.30
C CYS A 275 -10.39 -41.57 -23.60
N PHE A 276 -11.59 -41.00 -23.71
CA PHE A 276 -12.02 -40.11 -24.80
C PHE A 276 -11.58 -38.68 -24.49
N MET A 277 -11.34 -37.88 -25.54
CA MET A 277 -10.76 -36.53 -25.44
C MET A 277 -11.35 -35.69 -24.31
N GLU A 278 -12.66 -35.45 -24.29
CA GLU A 278 -13.32 -34.48 -23.41
C GLU A 278 -13.25 -34.79 -21.90
N LEU A 279 -13.42 -36.06 -21.51
CA LEU A 279 -13.46 -36.46 -20.10
C LEU A 279 -12.05 -36.70 -19.51
N THR A 280 -11.04 -36.92 -20.37
CA THR A 280 -9.68 -37.30 -19.96
C THR A 280 -9.08 -36.30 -18.95
N GLY A 281 -9.22 -34.99 -19.19
CA GLY A 281 -8.76 -33.95 -18.27
C GLY A 281 -9.37 -34.06 -16.87
N VAL A 282 -10.66 -34.40 -16.77
CA VAL A 282 -11.36 -34.55 -15.48
C VAL A 282 -10.77 -35.71 -14.66
N LEU A 283 -10.49 -36.84 -15.31
CA LEU A 283 -9.90 -38.02 -14.68
C LEU A 283 -8.41 -37.81 -14.34
N LEU A 284 -7.69 -36.97 -15.10
CA LEU A 284 -6.31 -36.59 -14.80
C LEU A 284 -6.18 -35.61 -13.62
N LEU A 285 -7.15 -34.72 -13.38
CA LEU A 285 -7.11 -33.73 -12.29
C LEU A 285 -6.77 -34.33 -10.91
N PRO A 286 -7.42 -35.40 -10.42
CA PRO A 286 -7.07 -36.00 -9.13
C PRO A 286 -5.64 -36.56 -9.06
N HIS A 287 -4.97 -36.81 -10.19
CA HIS A 287 -3.58 -37.25 -10.26
C HIS A 287 -2.58 -36.12 -10.52
N LEU A 288 -3.02 -34.97 -11.02
CA LEU A 288 -2.19 -33.78 -11.23
C LEU A 288 -2.15 -32.91 -9.96
N LEU A 289 -3.29 -32.65 -9.33
CA LEU A 289 -3.42 -31.77 -8.16
C LEU A 289 -2.52 -32.16 -6.96
N PRO A 290 -2.37 -33.45 -6.56
CA PRO A 290 -1.52 -33.84 -5.42
C PRO A 290 -0.01 -33.86 -5.73
N CYS A 291 0.38 -33.64 -6.99
CA CYS A 291 1.71 -33.96 -7.51
C CYS A 291 2.58 -32.75 -7.88
N VAL A 292 2.09 -31.51 -7.71
CA VAL A 292 2.92 -30.30 -7.90
C VAL A 292 4.02 -30.18 -6.83
N PHE A 293 3.94 -30.96 -5.74
CA PHE A 293 4.95 -31.07 -4.70
C PHE A 293 5.54 -32.49 -4.62
N HIS A 294 6.74 -32.66 -5.18
CA HIS A 294 7.70 -33.65 -4.69
C HIS A 294 8.66 -32.99 -3.68
N ASN A 295 8.81 -33.66 -2.53
CA ASN A 295 9.91 -33.51 -1.58
C ASN A 295 10.29 -32.08 -1.13
N GLN A 296 9.42 -31.46 -0.34
CA GLN A 296 9.89 -30.62 0.77
C GLN A 296 9.44 -31.22 2.10
N ALA A 297 10.37 -31.42 3.01
CA ALA A 297 10.08 -31.95 4.34
C ALA A 297 9.35 -30.88 5.18
N THR A 298 8.06 -31.09 5.43
CA THR A 298 7.24 -30.17 6.21
C THR A 298 7.68 -30.15 7.67
N ARG A 299 8.35 -29.06 8.08
CA ARG A 299 8.59 -28.76 9.49
C ARG A 299 7.25 -28.70 10.22
N VAL A 300 7.13 -29.49 11.29
CA VAL A 300 5.94 -29.51 12.15
C VAL A 300 5.87 -28.19 12.92
N VAL A 301 4.91 -27.35 12.56
CA VAL A 301 4.50 -26.16 13.32
C VAL A 301 3.01 -26.33 13.60
N THR A 302 2.65 -26.37 14.89
CA THR A 302 1.42 -26.98 15.42
C THR A 302 1.35 -28.51 15.26
N GLY A 303 0.90 -29.22 16.30
CA GLY A 303 1.01 -30.69 16.41
C GLY A 303 0.04 -31.52 15.56
N VAL A 304 -0.62 -30.94 14.56
CA VAL A 304 -1.65 -31.63 13.77
C VAL A 304 -1.09 -32.03 12.40
N LYS A 305 -0.83 -33.33 12.20
CA LYS A 305 -0.48 -33.88 10.88
C LYS A 305 -1.66 -33.68 9.92
N ARG A 306 -1.57 -32.73 8.99
CA ARG A 306 -2.52 -32.61 7.87
C ARG A 306 -2.46 -33.89 7.03
N LYS A 307 -3.59 -34.60 6.95
CA LYS A 307 -3.72 -35.84 6.16
C LYS A 307 -3.65 -35.51 4.67
N LYS A 308 -2.74 -36.14 3.92
CA LYS A 308 -2.69 -36.07 2.46
C LYS A 308 -3.93 -36.79 1.90
N LEU A 309 -4.73 -36.11 1.07
CA LEU A 309 -5.79 -36.77 0.30
C LEU A 309 -5.16 -37.61 -0.82
N GLN A 310 -5.75 -38.76 -1.09
CA GLN A 310 -5.35 -39.62 -2.21
C GLN A 310 -6.17 -39.29 -3.46
N PRO A 311 -5.64 -39.47 -4.68
CA PRO A 311 -6.36 -39.23 -5.94
C PRO A 311 -7.77 -39.83 -5.95
N GLN A 312 -7.88 -41.13 -5.61
CA GLN A 312 -9.15 -41.84 -5.56
C GLN A 312 -10.17 -41.18 -4.62
N GLN A 313 -9.75 -40.77 -3.42
CA GLN A 313 -10.64 -40.14 -2.43
C GLN A 313 -11.22 -38.80 -2.90
N MET A 314 -10.52 -38.10 -3.80
CA MET A 314 -11.04 -36.88 -4.41
C MET A 314 -12.00 -37.19 -5.57
N LEU A 315 -11.74 -38.27 -6.33
CA LEU A 315 -12.63 -38.75 -7.38
C LEU A 315 -13.94 -39.32 -6.81
N ASP A 316 -13.86 -40.19 -5.79
CA ASP A 316 -15.00 -40.76 -5.04
C ASP A 316 -15.91 -39.67 -4.44
N GLY A 317 -15.35 -38.49 -4.17
CA GLY A 317 -16.08 -37.33 -3.65
C GLY A 317 -16.70 -36.44 -4.73
N PHE A 318 -16.36 -36.66 -6.00
CA PHE A 318 -16.73 -35.85 -7.17
C PHE A 318 -17.76 -36.58 -8.04
N MET A 319 -17.49 -37.84 -8.36
CA MET A 319 -18.37 -38.75 -9.10
C MET A 319 -18.27 -40.17 -8.56
N VAL A 320 -19.34 -40.96 -8.71
CA VAL A 320 -19.37 -42.37 -8.29
C VAL A 320 -19.88 -43.25 -9.42
N LEU A 321 -19.13 -44.30 -9.73
CA LEU A 321 -19.50 -45.34 -10.70
C LEU A 321 -20.31 -46.44 -9.99
N VAL A 322 -21.35 -46.95 -10.65
CA VAL A 322 -22.21 -48.03 -10.14
C VAL A 322 -22.54 -49.00 -11.28
N GLU A 323 -22.17 -50.28 -11.15
CA GLU A 323 -22.32 -51.28 -12.23
C GLU A 323 -23.76 -51.45 -12.75
N ASN A 324 -24.74 -51.34 -11.84
CA ASN A 324 -26.14 -51.66 -12.07
C ASN A 324 -27.08 -50.69 -11.31
N HIS A 325 -28.18 -50.26 -11.95
CA HIS A 325 -29.15 -49.32 -11.38
C HIS A 325 -29.70 -49.72 -10.00
N CYS A 326 -29.85 -51.03 -9.73
CA CYS A 326 -30.33 -51.54 -8.44
C CYS A 326 -29.50 -51.02 -7.26
N ASN A 327 -28.17 -50.97 -7.41
CA ASN A 327 -27.23 -50.65 -6.35
C ASN A 327 -27.16 -49.15 -6.03
N VAL A 328 -27.70 -48.28 -6.91
CA VAL A 328 -27.60 -46.82 -6.79
C VAL A 328 -28.22 -46.31 -5.48
N LYS A 329 -29.35 -46.88 -5.06
CA LYS A 329 -30.04 -46.49 -3.81
C LYS A 329 -29.22 -46.84 -2.56
N ASP A 330 -28.53 -47.98 -2.58
CA ASP A 330 -27.68 -48.43 -1.47
C ASP A 330 -26.39 -47.61 -1.38
N THR A 331 -25.74 -47.36 -2.53
CA THR A 331 -24.56 -46.49 -2.62
C THR A 331 -24.87 -45.07 -2.14
N LEU A 332 -25.98 -44.46 -2.57
CA LEU A 332 -26.43 -43.14 -2.07
C LEU A 332 -26.73 -43.16 -0.57
N THR A 333 -27.34 -44.23 -0.06
CA THR A 333 -27.60 -44.42 1.37
C THR A 333 -26.30 -44.54 2.17
N GLU A 334 -25.28 -45.19 1.63
CA GLU A 334 -23.95 -45.28 2.26
C GLU A 334 -23.20 -43.94 2.22
N LEU A 335 -23.30 -43.19 1.12
CA LEU A 335 -22.76 -41.84 0.99
C LEU A 335 -23.40 -40.86 1.99
N LYS A 336 -24.73 -40.92 2.19
CA LYS A 336 -25.42 -40.19 3.27
C LYS A 336 -24.88 -40.56 4.65
N LYS A 337 -24.70 -41.86 4.94
CA LYS A 337 -24.12 -42.34 6.21
C LYS A 337 -22.66 -41.86 6.39
N LYS A 338 -21.86 -41.82 5.32
CA LYS A 338 -20.49 -41.27 5.29
C LYS A 338 -20.47 -39.75 5.56
N ALA A 339 -21.38 -38.99 4.95
CA ALA A 339 -21.51 -37.54 5.15
C ALA A 339 -21.98 -37.20 6.59
N ALA A 340 -23.00 -37.90 7.10
CA ALA A 340 -23.49 -37.73 8.47
C ALA A 340 -22.39 -37.99 9.52
N LYS A 341 -21.55 -39.03 9.33
CA LYS A 341 -20.36 -39.28 10.17
C LYS A 341 -19.34 -38.14 10.14
N LYS A 342 -19.27 -37.34 9.08
CA LYS A 342 -18.44 -36.12 8.97
C LYS A 342 -19.13 -34.85 9.50
N LYS A 343 -20.36 -34.94 10.04
CA LYS A 343 -21.24 -33.80 10.41
C LYS A 343 -21.55 -32.86 9.23
N THR A 344 -21.78 -33.43 8.05
CA THR A 344 -22.15 -32.69 6.83
C THR A 344 -23.32 -33.36 6.12
N THR A 345 -24.18 -32.59 5.44
CA THR A 345 -25.15 -33.14 4.48
C THR A 345 -24.43 -33.69 3.23
N LEU A 346 -25.07 -34.60 2.50
CA LEU A 346 -24.58 -35.04 1.20
C LEU A 346 -24.80 -33.89 0.19
N GLN A 347 -23.71 -33.38 -0.38
CA GLN A 347 -23.70 -32.30 -1.37
C GLN A 347 -24.02 -32.87 -2.77
N PRO A 348 -24.35 -32.03 -3.78
CA PRO A 348 -24.59 -32.51 -5.14
C PRO A 348 -23.44 -33.39 -5.65
N ILE A 349 -23.78 -34.56 -6.19
CA ILE A 349 -22.80 -35.56 -6.63
C ILE A 349 -23.25 -36.24 -7.92
N ILE A 350 -22.27 -36.54 -8.79
CA ILE A 350 -22.51 -37.23 -10.07
C ILE A 350 -22.57 -38.74 -9.79
N VAL A 351 -23.57 -39.42 -10.35
CA VAL A 351 -23.70 -40.88 -10.33
C VAL A 351 -23.73 -41.39 -11.76
N ILE A 352 -22.75 -42.21 -12.13
CA ILE A 352 -22.64 -42.83 -13.46
C ILE A 352 -22.97 -44.30 -13.30
N VAL A 353 -23.93 -44.81 -14.07
CA VAL A 353 -24.26 -46.24 -14.10
C VAL A 353 -23.57 -46.86 -15.30
N GLY A 354 -22.73 -47.87 -15.07
CA GLY A 354 -21.87 -48.45 -16.10
C GLY A 354 -20.76 -49.32 -15.54
N GLU A 355 -20.09 -50.06 -16.42
CA GLU A 355 -18.97 -50.94 -16.06
C GLU A 355 -17.62 -50.21 -16.02
N SER A 356 -17.51 -49.06 -16.70
CA SER A 356 -16.38 -48.13 -16.58
C SER A 356 -16.82 -46.69 -16.83
N PHE A 357 -15.88 -45.74 -16.82
CA PHE A 357 -16.12 -44.35 -17.21
C PHE A 357 -16.06 -44.11 -18.73
N ARG A 358 -15.88 -45.14 -19.55
CA ARG A 358 -15.89 -45.04 -21.01
C ARG A 358 -17.32 -44.88 -21.55
N PRO A 359 -17.59 -43.97 -22.50
CA PRO A 359 -18.89 -43.82 -23.17
C PRO A 359 -19.58 -45.11 -23.62
N GLU A 360 -18.84 -46.13 -24.09
CA GLU A 360 -19.41 -47.42 -24.49
C GLU A 360 -19.87 -48.32 -23.31
N ASP A 361 -19.29 -48.13 -22.12
CA ASP A 361 -19.61 -48.88 -20.90
C ASP A 361 -20.65 -48.17 -20.01
N VAL A 362 -20.94 -46.89 -20.31
CA VAL A 362 -21.86 -46.02 -19.55
C VAL A 362 -23.30 -46.23 -20.03
N LYS A 363 -24.13 -46.73 -19.12
CA LYS A 363 -25.55 -47.04 -19.33
C LYS A 363 -26.45 -45.83 -19.03
N SER A 364 -26.06 -44.98 -18.06
CA SER A 364 -26.71 -43.69 -17.79
C SER A 364 -25.85 -42.75 -16.94
N CYS A 365 -26.14 -41.45 -17.00
CA CYS A 365 -25.55 -40.42 -16.12
C CYS A 365 -26.63 -39.67 -15.36
N HIS A 366 -26.42 -39.49 -14.06
CA HIS A 366 -27.34 -38.76 -13.18
C HIS A 366 -26.58 -37.76 -12.28
N VAL A 367 -27.27 -36.73 -11.80
CA VAL A 367 -26.81 -35.89 -10.68
C VAL A 367 -27.80 -36.02 -9.54
N PHE A 368 -27.31 -36.33 -8.33
CA PHE A 368 -28.13 -36.44 -7.13
C PHE A 368 -28.11 -35.12 -6.35
N VAL A 369 -29.28 -34.54 -6.08
CA VAL A 369 -29.47 -33.28 -5.34
C VAL A 369 -30.66 -33.40 -4.40
N ASN A 370 -30.45 -33.20 -3.10
CA ASN A 370 -31.52 -33.18 -2.08
C ASN A 370 -32.58 -34.28 -2.28
N ASP A 371 -32.12 -35.54 -2.32
CA ASP A 371 -32.92 -36.76 -2.45
C ASP A 371 -33.63 -36.99 -3.80
N VAL A 372 -33.42 -36.11 -4.78
CA VAL A 372 -33.82 -36.28 -6.18
C VAL A 372 -32.63 -36.75 -7.03
N MET A 373 -32.86 -37.59 -8.04
CA MET A 373 -31.91 -37.81 -9.13
C MET A 373 -32.39 -37.13 -10.40
N PHE A 374 -31.48 -36.46 -11.08
CA PHE A 374 -31.68 -35.77 -12.34
C PHE A 374 -30.92 -36.48 -13.46
N ASP A 375 -31.59 -36.81 -14.55
CA ASP A 375 -31.02 -37.55 -15.69
C ASP A 375 -30.28 -36.62 -16.66
N TYR A 376 -29.12 -37.04 -17.14
CA TYR A 376 -28.30 -36.28 -18.10
C TYR A 376 -27.84 -37.18 -19.26
N LYS A 377 -27.81 -36.59 -20.46
CA LYS A 377 -27.49 -37.30 -21.72
C LYS A 377 -26.09 -37.93 -21.78
N ASP A 378 -25.13 -37.36 -21.04
CA ASP A 378 -23.73 -37.81 -21.00
C ASP A 378 -23.02 -37.30 -19.74
N SER A 379 -21.80 -37.79 -19.50
CA SER A 379 -20.98 -37.45 -18.33
C SER A 379 -20.57 -35.98 -18.26
N MET A 380 -20.36 -35.30 -19.40
CA MET A 380 -19.99 -33.88 -19.44
C MET A 380 -21.20 -32.99 -19.14
N ALA A 381 -22.39 -33.35 -19.62
CA ALA A 381 -23.66 -32.74 -19.26
C ALA A 381 -23.94 -32.90 -17.76
N ALA A 382 -23.67 -34.07 -17.17
CA ALA A 382 -23.77 -34.30 -15.73
C ALA A 382 -22.76 -33.46 -14.91
N ILE A 383 -21.52 -33.30 -15.38
CA ILE A 383 -20.53 -32.42 -14.74
C ILE A 383 -20.99 -30.95 -14.78
N LYS A 384 -21.44 -30.46 -15.94
CA LYS A 384 -22.01 -29.12 -16.09
C LYS A 384 -23.23 -28.94 -15.16
N GLY A 385 -24.18 -29.86 -15.18
CA GLY A 385 -25.37 -29.86 -14.33
C GLY A 385 -25.06 -29.87 -12.82
N CYS A 386 -24.06 -30.64 -12.40
CA CYS A 386 -23.66 -30.71 -11.00
C CYS A 386 -22.99 -29.42 -10.51
N LEU A 387 -22.20 -28.73 -11.33
CA LEU A 387 -21.71 -27.39 -10.97
C LEU A 387 -22.86 -26.38 -10.90
N LYS A 388 -23.79 -26.41 -11.88
CA LYS A 388 -24.97 -25.53 -11.88
C LYS A 388 -25.83 -25.72 -10.62
N ALA A 389 -26.05 -26.95 -10.18
CA ALA A 389 -26.74 -27.25 -8.93
C ALA A 389 -26.01 -26.70 -7.69
N HIS A 390 -24.66 -26.78 -7.62
CA HIS A 390 -23.90 -26.13 -6.56
C HIS A 390 -24.07 -24.60 -6.57
N MET A 391 -24.05 -24.00 -7.76
CA MET A 391 -24.11 -22.54 -7.94
C MET A 391 -25.50 -21.95 -7.67
N VAL A 392 -26.56 -22.58 -8.16
CA VAL A 392 -27.95 -22.12 -8.01
C VAL A 392 -28.43 -22.27 -6.56
N PHE A 393 -28.12 -23.41 -5.93
CA PHE A 393 -28.55 -23.69 -4.55
C PHE A 393 -27.53 -23.29 -3.49
N ASN A 394 -26.46 -22.56 -3.85
CA ASN A 394 -25.37 -22.14 -2.97
C ASN A 394 -24.78 -23.31 -2.14
N ALA A 395 -24.73 -24.51 -2.73
CA ALA A 395 -24.29 -25.73 -2.05
C ALA A 395 -22.76 -25.74 -1.93
N LYS A 396 -22.26 -26.21 -0.78
CA LYS A 396 -20.82 -26.28 -0.54
C LYS A 396 -20.25 -27.49 -1.25
N TYR A 397 -19.11 -27.37 -1.94
CA TYR A 397 -18.43 -28.55 -2.48
C TYR A 397 -18.10 -29.56 -1.38
N ASN A 398 -18.25 -30.85 -1.70
CA ASN A 398 -17.73 -31.93 -0.87
C ASN A 398 -16.25 -31.67 -0.54
N ASN A 399 -15.88 -31.69 0.75
CA ASN A 399 -14.54 -31.34 1.21
C ASN A 399 -13.42 -32.15 0.54
N ASP A 400 -13.70 -33.39 0.11
CA ASP A 400 -12.71 -34.25 -0.53
C ASP A 400 -12.51 -33.90 -2.02
N ALA A 401 -13.56 -33.42 -2.70
CA ALA A 401 -13.56 -33.06 -4.13
C ALA A 401 -13.47 -31.55 -4.43
N ALA A 402 -13.57 -30.70 -3.40
CA ALA A 402 -13.53 -29.25 -3.54
C ALA A 402 -12.35 -28.71 -4.39
N PRO A 403 -11.12 -29.27 -4.36
CA PRO A 403 -10.05 -28.83 -5.28
C PRO A 403 -10.36 -29.06 -6.77
N LEU A 404 -11.08 -30.13 -7.12
CA LEU A 404 -11.48 -30.43 -8.51
C LEU A 404 -12.58 -29.46 -8.94
N TRP A 405 -13.59 -29.26 -8.09
CA TRP A 405 -14.67 -28.32 -8.37
C TRP A 405 -14.18 -26.88 -8.51
N THR A 406 -13.32 -26.39 -7.61
CA THR A 406 -12.70 -25.06 -7.74
C THR A 406 -11.84 -24.95 -9.00
N PHE A 407 -11.12 -26.00 -9.41
CA PHE A 407 -10.40 -25.97 -10.69
C PHE A 407 -11.36 -25.82 -11.88
N ILE A 408 -12.42 -26.61 -11.97
CA ILE A 408 -13.39 -26.55 -13.08
C ILE A 408 -14.15 -25.20 -13.09
N GLN A 409 -14.55 -24.74 -11.91
CA GLN A 409 -15.17 -23.43 -11.70
C GLN A 409 -14.30 -22.27 -12.21
N HIS A 410 -13.00 -22.28 -11.90
CA HIS A 410 -12.08 -21.18 -12.23
C HIS A 410 -11.50 -21.27 -13.64
N ALA A 411 -11.16 -22.48 -14.10
CA ALA A 411 -10.45 -22.70 -15.37
C ALA A 411 -11.38 -22.85 -16.57
N ALA A 412 -12.59 -23.39 -16.38
CA ALA A 412 -13.53 -23.64 -17.48
C ALA A 412 -14.67 -22.62 -17.48
N PHE A 413 -15.38 -22.48 -16.35
CA PHE A 413 -16.51 -21.55 -16.21
C PHE A 413 -16.10 -20.11 -15.87
N GLU A 414 -14.86 -19.86 -15.44
CA GLU A 414 -14.36 -18.55 -15.01
C GLU A 414 -15.28 -17.84 -13.97
N ILE A 415 -15.84 -18.59 -13.02
CA ILE A 415 -16.69 -18.05 -11.94
C ILE A 415 -15.83 -17.85 -10.70
N PHE A 416 -15.68 -16.61 -10.24
CA PHE A 416 -14.87 -16.27 -9.05
C PHE A 416 -15.75 -15.67 -7.96
N LEU A 417 -15.87 -16.34 -6.82
CA LEU A 417 -16.72 -15.93 -5.71
C LEU A 417 -15.88 -15.36 -4.55
N PRO A 418 -16.34 -14.29 -3.85
CA PRO A 418 -15.58 -13.69 -2.74
C PRO A 418 -15.21 -14.66 -1.60
N ASN A 419 -16.00 -15.73 -1.45
CA ASN A 419 -15.85 -16.75 -0.40
C ASN A 419 -15.17 -18.04 -0.91
N ASP A 420 -14.59 -18.06 -2.12
CA ASP A 420 -13.94 -19.23 -2.69
C ASP A 420 -12.81 -19.78 -1.78
N LYS A 421 -12.86 -21.09 -1.54
CA LYS A 421 -11.88 -21.81 -0.72
C LYS A 421 -10.59 -21.99 -1.53
N ARG A 422 -9.59 -21.14 -1.27
CA ARG A 422 -8.31 -21.15 -1.99
C ARG A 422 -7.52 -22.45 -1.79
N PHE A 423 -7.02 -23.00 -2.90
CA PHE A 423 -6.17 -24.18 -2.94
C PHE A 423 -4.93 -23.88 -3.77
N THR A 424 -3.76 -23.79 -3.14
CA THR A 424 -2.49 -23.43 -3.82
C THR A 424 -2.16 -24.37 -4.99
N THR A 425 -2.51 -25.66 -4.89
CA THR A 425 -2.34 -26.64 -5.97
C THR A 425 -3.27 -26.43 -7.16
N VAL A 426 -4.43 -25.79 -6.97
CA VAL A 426 -5.35 -25.40 -8.04
C VAL A 426 -4.82 -24.13 -8.73
N GLU A 427 -4.47 -23.10 -7.95
CA GLU A 427 -3.89 -21.84 -8.45
C GLU A 427 -2.61 -22.09 -9.26
N GLU A 428 -1.72 -22.98 -8.80
CA GLU A 428 -0.53 -23.38 -9.55
C GLU A 428 -0.84 -24.19 -10.82
N LEU A 429 -1.88 -25.03 -10.82
CA LEU A 429 -2.26 -25.83 -12.01
C LEU A 429 -2.92 -24.96 -13.08
N ILE A 430 -3.80 -24.02 -12.69
CA ILE A 430 -4.39 -23.01 -13.58
C ILE A 430 -3.29 -22.13 -14.19
N SER A 431 -2.30 -21.73 -13.38
CA SER A 431 -1.12 -21.03 -13.89
C SER A 431 -0.36 -21.88 -14.92
N ALA A 432 -0.15 -23.18 -14.66
CA ALA A 432 0.52 -24.08 -15.60
C ALA A 432 -0.26 -24.31 -16.92
N THR A 433 -1.59 -24.26 -16.91
CA THR A 433 -2.43 -24.30 -18.14
C THR A 433 -2.48 -22.96 -18.88
N ASN A 434 -2.13 -21.85 -18.23
CA ASN A 434 -2.20 -20.51 -18.84
C ASN A 434 -0.84 -19.98 -19.32
N PHE A 435 0.29 -20.48 -18.79
CA PHE A 435 1.62 -19.92 -19.06
C PHE A 435 2.34 -20.37 -20.35
N GLN A 436 1.77 -21.26 -21.17
CA GLN A 436 2.55 -21.91 -22.24
C GLN A 436 3.02 -20.95 -23.35
N GLU A 437 2.21 -19.97 -23.77
CA GLU A 437 2.59 -19.04 -24.86
C GLU A 437 3.78 -18.15 -24.49
N TYR A 438 3.78 -17.58 -23.27
CA TYR A 438 4.91 -16.77 -22.78
C TYR A 438 6.17 -17.60 -22.52
N SER A 439 6.03 -18.89 -22.18
CA SER A 439 7.15 -19.72 -21.71
C SER A 439 8.35 -19.76 -22.66
N LEU A 440 8.11 -19.77 -23.98
CA LEU A 440 9.16 -19.79 -25.01
C LEU A 440 9.83 -18.43 -25.21
N GLN A 441 9.14 -17.32 -24.90
CA GLN A 441 9.66 -15.96 -25.03
C GLN A 441 10.57 -15.57 -23.86
N ILE A 442 10.42 -16.18 -22.68
CA ILE A 442 11.22 -15.87 -21.46
C ILE A 442 12.05 -17.05 -20.91
N ALA A 443 12.17 -18.16 -21.66
CA ALA A 443 12.81 -19.40 -21.19
C ALA A 443 14.23 -19.22 -20.60
N THR A 444 15.10 -18.48 -21.29
CA THR A 444 16.51 -18.24 -20.86
C THR A 444 16.67 -16.89 -20.17
N GLU A 445 17.74 -16.72 -19.40
CA GLU A 445 18.04 -15.43 -18.75
C GLU A 445 18.26 -14.31 -19.77
N TYR A 446 18.97 -14.62 -20.87
CA TYR A 446 19.14 -13.71 -22.01
C TYR A 446 17.78 -13.25 -22.59
N LYS A 447 16.87 -14.21 -22.82
CA LYS A 447 15.50 -13.91 -23.27
C LYS A 447 14.70 -13.08 -22.27
N ARG A 448 14.83 -13.34 -20.96
CA ARG A 448 14.26 -12.49 -19.90
C ARG A 448 14.81 -11.07 -19.96
N LYS A 449 16.13 -10.91 -20.07
CA LYS A 449 16.75 -9.58 -20.16
C LYS A 449 16.29 -8.83 -21.41
N GLN A 450 16.24 -9.46 -22.58
CA GLN A 450 15.66 -8.86 -23.80
C GLN A 450 14.20 -8.42 -23.61
N PHE A 451 13.35 -9.29 -23.03
CA PHE A 451 11.96 -8.96 -22.73
C PHE A 451 11.85 -7.78 -21.76
N LEU A 452 12.60 -7.79 -20.65
CA LEU A 452 12.59 -6.72 -19.67
C LEU A 452 13.14 -5.38 -20.23
N THR A 453 14.12 -5.42 -21.13
CA THR A 453 14.60 -4.23 -21.84
C THR A 453 13.54 -3.68 -22.80
N ARG A 454 12.87 -4.55 -23.57
CA ARG A 454 11.84 -4.15 -24.54
C ARG A 454 10.58 -3.59 -23.89
N GLU A 455 10.06 -4.25 -22.85
CA GLU A 455 8.77 -3.91 -22.24
C GLU A 455 8.88 -2.90 -21.09
N PHE A 456 9.99 -2.89 -20.34
CA PHE A 456 10.11 -2.13 -19.08
C PHE A 456 11.36 -1.23 -18.99
N ASN A 457 12.11 -1.10 -20.09
CA ASN A 457 13.36 -0.35 -20.14
C ASN A 457 14.36 -0.79 -19.03
N TYR A 458 14.56 -2.10 -18.88
CA TYR A 458 15.67 -2.66 -18.11
C TYR A 458 17.01 -2.26 -18.73
N VAL A 459 17.85 -1.62 -17.92
CA VAL A 459 19.27 -1.37 -18.22
C VAL A 459 20.09 -2.22 -17.27
N SER A 460 21.01 -3.02 -17.83
CA SER A 460 21.90 -3.85 -17.02
C SER A 460 22.99 -2.99 -16.38
N PRO A 461 23.49 -3.33 -15.18
CA PRO A 461 24.60 -2.60 -14.59
C PRO A 461 25.85 -2.62 -15.47
N GLU A 462 26.62 -1.55 -15.39
CA GLU A 462 27.85 -1.33 -16.15
C GLU A 462 29.09 -1.66 -15.29
N ASP A 463 30.13 -2.17 -15.95
CA ASP A 463 31.47 -2.38 -15.37
C ASP A 463 32.34 -1.16 -15.68
N VAL A 464 32.53 -0.26 -14.72
CA VAL A 464 33.35 0.95 -14.89
C VAL A 464 34.78 0.67 -14.43
N ILE A 465 35.74 0.76 -15.34
CA ILE A 465 37.16 0.61 -15.01
C ILE A 465 37.63 1.86 -14.27
N VAL A 466 38.09 1.70 -13.03
CA VAL A 466 38.58 2.79 -12.18
C VAL A 466 40.10 2.82 -12.02
N GLY A 467 40.78 1.76 -12.46
CA GLY A 467 42.23 1.62 -12.38
C GLY A 467 42.68 0.21 -12.76
N SER A 468 43.94 -0.11 -12.50
CA SER A 468 44.49 -1.46 -12.65
C SER A 468 45.43 -1.78 -11.49
N ARG A 469 45.41 -3.05 -11.05
CA ARG A 469 46.22 -3.56 -9.93
C ARG A 469 46.96 -4.82 -10.38
N ILE A 470 48.21 -4.98 -9.95
CA ILE A 470 48.97 -6.21 -10.21
C ILE A 470 48.59 -7.24 -9.13
N ASN A 471 47.83 -8.25 -9.53
CA ASN A 471 47.37 -9.33 -8.67
C ASN A 471 48.26 -10.58 -8.81
N THR A 472 48.49 -11.26 -7.70
CA THR A 472 49.25 -12.52 -7.64
C THR A 472 48.32 -13.71 -7.84
N VAL A 473 48.34 -14.31 -9.04
CA VAL A 473 47.41 -15.37 -9.44
C VAL A 473 48.08 -16.74 -9.39
N LYS A 474 47.48 -17.69 -8.65
CA LYS A 474 47.86 -19.11 -8.71
C LYS A 474 47.25 -19.76 -9.95
N THR A 475 48.10 -20.31 -10.82
CA THR A 475 47.71 -21.13 -11.98
C THR A 475 48.15 -22.58 -11.78
N LYS A 476 47.86 -23.46 -12.74
CA LYS A 476 48.39 -24.84 -12.75
C LYS A 476 49.92 -24.92 -12.94
N GLN A 477 50.56 -23.82 -13.34
CA GLN A 477 52.00 -23.76 -13.66
C GLN A 477 52.82 -23.03 -12.59
N GLY A 478 52.18 -22.52 -11.53
CA GLY A 478 52.84 -21.81 -10.44
C GLY A 478 52.09 -20.55 -10.01
N VAL A 479 52.85 -19.55 -9.57
CA VAL A 479 52.36 -18.23 -9.18
C VAL A 479 52.82 -17.23 -10.24
N ILE A 480 51.89 -16.50 -10.86
CA ILE A 480 52.20 -15.44 -11.83
C ILE A 480 51.66 -14.10 -11.32
N LEU A 481 52.35 -13.02 -11.67
CA LEU A 481 51.83 -11.67 -11.54
C LEU A 481 50.97 -11.35 -12.77
N ARG A 482 49.81 -10.73 -12.56
CA ARG A 482 48.88 -10.35 -13.62
C ARG A 482 48.26 -9.00 -13.32
N THR A 483 48.40 -8.05 -14.25
CA THR A 483 47.64 -6.81 -14.21
C THR A 483 46.17 -7.12 -14.47
N GLU A 484 45.29 -6.74 -13.52
CA GLU A 484 43.85 -6.88 -13.64
C GLU A 484 43.17 -5.51 -13.46
N ASN A 485 42.19 -5.20 -14.30
CA ASN A 485 41.46 -3.94 -14.23
C ASN A 485 40.54 -3.95 -13.00
N VAL A 486 40.69 -2.94 -12.15
CA VAL A 486 39.81 -2.71 -11.00
C VAL A 486 38.52 -2.07 -11.50
N LYS A 487 37.38 -2.56 -10.99
CA LYS A 487 36.05 -2.21 -11.49
C LYS A 487 35.14 -1.76 -10.36
N ALA A 488 34.48 -0.63 -10.58
CA ALA A 488 33.26 -0.26 -9.88
C ALA A 488 32.03 -0.64 -10.72
N ASN A 489 30.85 -0.68 -10.11
CA ASN A 489 29.61 -0.95 -10.84
C ASN A 489 28.62 0.21 -10.71
N LYS A 490 27.92 0.52 -11.82
CA LYS A 490 27.04 1.67 -11.96
C LYS A 490 25.73 1.29 -12.69
N ILE A 491 24.66 2.04 -12.43
CA ILE A 491 23.50 2.18 -13.32
C ILE A 491 23.44 3.66 -13.73
N SER A 492 23.12 3.98 -14.99
CA SER A 492 23.07 5.37 -15.43
C SER A 492 21.97 6.16 -14.71
N LEU A 493 22.35 7.29 -14.09
CA LEU A 493 21.42 8.20 -13.43
C LEU A 493 20.46 8.83 -14.45
N LYS A 494 20.92 9.07 -15.70
CA LYS A 494 20.06 9.51 -16.81
C LYS A 494 18.90 8.51 -17.01
N THR A 495 19.18 7.21 -17.04
CA THR A 495 18.14 6.16 -17.15
C THR A 495 17.17 6.17 -15.98
N HIS A 496 17.67 6.28 -14.74
CA HIS A 496 16.81 6.31 -13.55
C HIS A 496 15.86 7.52 -13.56
N LEU A 497 16.38 8.71 -13.85
CA LEU A 497 15.59 9.94 -13.94
C LEU A 497 14.55 9.86 -15.08
N THR A 498 14.96 9.44 -16.29
CA THR A 498 14.02 9.27 -17.41
C THR A 498 12.92 8.26 -17.08
N ARG A 499 13.25 7.08 -16.53
CA ARG A 499 12.26 6.05 -16.18
C ARG A 499 11.31 6.49 -15.05
N PHE A 500 11.77 7.36 -14.16
CA PHE A 500 10.99 7.90 -13.06
C PHE A 500 10.02 9.01 -13.53
N LEU A 501 10.51 9.98 -14.30
CA LEU A 501 9.71 11.12 -14.77
C LEU A 501 8.71 10.76 -15.88
N THR A 502 8.99 9.72 -16.68
CA THR A 502 8.06 9.17 -17.69
C THR A 502 7.00 8.22 -17.11
N ASN A 503 6.91 8.09 -15.78
CA ASN A 503 5.94 7.23 -15.12
C ASN A 503 4.80 8.06 -14.52
N GLU A 504 3.55 7.57 -14.57
CA GLU A 504 2.43 8.00 -13.69
C GLU A 504 2.31 9.51 -13.43
N ASN A 505 2.44 10.34 -14.47
CA ASN A 505 2.40 11.81 -14.41
C ASN A 505 3.35 12.42 -13.35
N MET A 506 4.45 11.73 -13.02
CA MET A 506 5.39 12.09 -11.95
C MET A 506 6.04 13.46 -12.15
N LEU A 507 6.22 13.91 -13.39
CA LEU A 507 6.68 15.26 -13.71
C LEU A 507 5.63 16.32 -13.34
N GLU A 508 4.36 16.12 -13.70
CA GLU A 508 3.25 17.00 -13.35
C GLU A 508 3.12 17.13 -11.83
N ILE A 509 3.17 16.00 -11.10
CA ILE A 509 3.12 15.96 -9.63
C ILE A 509 4.29 16.73 -8.98
N ILE A 510 5.48 16.73 -9.59
CA ILE A 510 6.61 17.54 -9.13
C ILE A 510 6.36 19.03 -9.40
N LEU A 511 5.85 19.38 -10.59
CA LEU A 511 5.56 20.77 -10.97
C LEU A 511 4.41 21.38 -10.14
N GLU A 512 3.32 20.65 -9.93
CA GLU A 512 2.22 21.06 -9.04
C GLU A 512 2.74 21.35 -7.63
N TYR A 513 3.62 20.49 -7.10
CA TYR A 513 4.21 20.71 -5.79
C TYR A 513 5.20 21.88 -5.76
N MET A 514 6.05 22.03 -6.78
CA MET A 514 6.95 23.19 -6.91
C MET A 514 6.17 24.51 -6.97
N ASN A 515 5.05 24.55 -7.70
CA ASN A 515 4.16 25.70 -7.75
C ASN A 515 3.44 25.92 -6.41
N SER A 516 3.02 24.87 -5.71
CA SER A 516 2.41 25.00 -4.36
C SER A 516 3.34 25.60 -3.29
N LEU A 517 4.63 25.73 -3.60
CA LEU A 517 5.68 26.28 -2.74
C LEU A 517 6.06 27.74 -3.07
N THR A 518 5.66 28.29 -4.22
CA THR A 518 5.93 29.71 -4.53
C THR A 518 5.12 30.66 -3.68
N ASP A 519 3.93 30.21 -3.25
CA ASP A 519 2.93 31.03 -2.59
C ASP A 519 3.03 30.96 -1.04
N GLN A 520 4.09 30.34 -0.52
CA GLN A 520 4.32 30.12 0.93
C GLN A 520 5.41 31.05 1.47
N GLU A 521 5.10 31.81 2.52
CA GLU A 521 6.07 32.64 3.25
C GLU A 521 7.10 31.80 4.03
N ASP A 522 6.65 30.68 4.61
CA ASP A 522 7.52 29.72 5.31
C ASP A 522 8.28 28.83 4.32
N ILE A 523 9.58 28.64 4.56
CA ILE A 523 10.44 27.77 3.76
C ILE A 523 10.24 26.32 4.21
N SER A 524 9.74 25.47 3.31
CA SER A 524 9.54 24.02 3.53
C SER A 524 10.44 23.15 2.63
N ASN A 525 10.96 23.72 1.54
CA ASN A 525 11.86 23.05 0.60
C ASN A 525 13.01 23.95 0.12
N ILE A 526 14.12 23.33 -0.29
CA ILE A 526 15.31 24.03 -0.79
C ILE A 526 15.02 24.98 -1.97
N ILE A 527 14.03 24.68 -2.81
CA ILE A 527 13.71 25.53 -3.98
C ILE A 527 13.23 26.94 -3.62
N GLN A 528 12.71 27.15 -2.41
CA GLN A 528 12.27 28.46 -1.91
C GLN A 528 13.44 29.32 -1.42
N THR A 529 14.63 28.75 -1.22
CA THR A 529 15.79 29.44 -0.65
C THR A 529 16.53 30.27 -1.69
N ASP A 530 17.14 31.37 -1.25
CA ASP A 530 17.89 32.26 -2.16
C ASP A 530 19.17 31.59 -2.70
N PHE A 531 19.71 30.59 -2.01
CA PHE A 531 20.76 29.69 -2.50
C PHE A 531 20.34 28.96 -3.79
N TRP A 532 19.13 28.40 -3.83
CA TRP A 532 18.63 27.73 -5.04
C TRP A 532 18.20 28.73 -6.11
N LYS A 533 17.48 29.80 -5.74
CA LYS A 533 17.05 30.87 -6.66
C LYS A 533 18.25 31.50 -7.40
N THR A 534 19.31 31.85 -6.67
CA THR A 534 20.56 32.40 -7.24
C THR A 534 21.23 31.41 -8.19
N ARG A 535 21.06 30.10 -7.98
CA ARG A 535 21.60 29.08 -8.86
C ARG A 535 20.80 28.94 -10.16
N ILE A 536 19.48 28.83 -10.08
CA ILE A 536 18.63 28.69 -11.27
C ILE A 536 18.63 29.94 -12.15
N ALA A 537 18.91 31.13 -11.59
CA ALA A 537 19.13 32.37 -12.34
C ALA A 537 20.32 32.36 -13.32
N ASN A 538 21.10 31.27 -13.39
CA ASN A 538 22.15 31.05 -14.39
C ASN A 538 21.69 30.18 -15.59
N TYR A 539 20.44 29.74 -15.58
CA TYR A 539 19.75 29.07 -16.69
C TYR A 539 18.81 30.06 -17.40
N SER A 540 18.23 29.65 -18.53
CA SER A 540 17.24 30.45 -19.26
C SER A 540 15.92 30.50 -18.49
N GLU A 541 15.12 31.56 -18.64
CA GLU A 541 13.82 31.71 -17.96
C GLU A 541 12.81 30.58 -18.25
N ASN A 542 12.98 29.88 -19.39
CA ASN A 542 12.16 28.74 -19.80
C ASN A 542 12.76 27.36 -19.45
N ASP A 543 13.96 27.30 -18.85
CA ASP A 543 14.63 26.04 -18.54
C ASP A 543 14.11 25.46 -17.22
N LEU A 544 13.47 24.28 -17.27
CA LEU A 544 13.06 23.58 -16.04
C LEU A 544 14.28 22.92 -15.38
N VAL A 545 14.71 23.43 -14.21
CA VAL A 545 15.86 22.91 -13.45
C VAL A 545 15.41 22.22 -12.17
N LEU A 546 15.69 20.92 -12.03
CA LEU A 546 15.37 20.15 -10.83
C LEU A 546 16.59 19.95 -9.90
N PRO A 547 16.48 20.19 -8.59
CA PRO A 547 17.56 19.93 -7.64
C PRO A 547 17.77 18.43 -7.42
N LEU A 548 19.03 18.00 -7.52
CA LEU A 548 19.47 16.66 -7.11
C LEU A 548 20.20 16.70 -5.76
N THR A 549 19.91 15.73 -4.92
CA THR A 549 20.68 15.39 -3.73
C THR A 549 21.40 14.06 -3.97
N LEU A 550 22.73 14.05 -3.85
CA LEU A 550 23.49 12.80 -3.71
C LEU A 550 23.58 12.39 -2.23
N PHE A 551 23.71 11.09 -1.98
CA PHE A 551 24.17 10.54 -0.70
C PHE A 551 25.40 9.66 -0.93
N TYR A 552 26.35 9.69 0.01
CA TYR A 552 27.46 8.73 0.06
C TYR A 552 27.81 8.26 1.49
N ASP A 553 27.97 6.94 1.67
CA ASP A 553 28.52 6.29 2.87
C ASP A 553 29.00 4.84 2.55
N GLU A 554 29.80 4.24 3.44
CA GLU A 554 30.36 2.87 3.33
C GLU A 554 29.57 1.84 4.17
N PHE A 555 29.16 0.72 3.57
CA PHE A 555 28.45 -0.35 4.29
C PHE A 555 29.06 -1.75 4.13
N GLU A 556 29.22 -2.46 5.26
CA GLU A 556 29.66 -3.87 5.27
C GLU A 556 28.56 -4.83 4.82
N CYS A 557 28.89 -5.71 3.87
CA CYS A 557 27.97 -6.71 3.29
C CYS A 557 27.87 -8.01 4.09
N ASN A 558 28.90 -8.37 4.87
CA ASN A 558 28.98 -9.63 5.62
C ASN A 558 28.80 -9.41 7.14
N ASN A 559 29.26 -10.39 7.95
CA ASN A 559 29.38 -10.23 9.40
C ASN A 559 30.64 -9.40 9.73
N PRO A 560 30.53 -8.22 10.37
CA PRO A 560 31.65 -7.33 10.66
C PRO A 560 32.63 -7.86 11.74
N ILE A 561 32.35 -9.02 12.34
CA ILE A 561 33.20 -9.63 13.39
C ILE A 561 34.10 -10.75 12.81
N GLY A 562 33.89 -11.17 11.56
CA GLY A 562 34.66 -12.25 10.95
C GLY A 562 36.04 -11.83 10.43
N SER A 563 36.93 -12.81 10.21
CA SER A 563 38.29 -12.63 9.64
C SER A 563 38.35 -12.14 8.18
N ARG A 564 37.25 -11.57 7.67
CA ARG A 564 37.11 -10.92 6.35
C ARG A 564 36.29 -9.63 6.41
N ALA A 565 36.06 -9.08 7.61
CA ALA A 565 35.43 -7.78 7.79
C ALA A 565 36.24 -6.67 7.09
N GLY A 566 35.56 -5.65 6.57
CA GLY A 566 36.15 -4.57 5.77
C GLY A 566 36.46 -4.96 4.31
N TYR A 567 36.74 -6.24 4.03
CA TYR A 567 37.15 -6.69 2.69
C TYR A 567 36.01 -6.64 1.64
N GLN A 568 34.75 -6.59 2.10
CA GLN A 568 33.56 -6.50 1.24
C GLN A 568 32.60 -5.41 1.75
N SER A 569 33.16 -4.38 2.36
CA SER A 569 32.48 -3.10 2.49
C SER A 569 32.35 -2.45 1.11
N LEU A 570 31.18 -1.85 0.84
CA LEU A 570 30.89 -1.13 -0.40
C LEU A 570 30.55 0.32 -0.07
N GLY A 571 31.18 1.27 -0.74
CA GLY A 571 30.70 2.65 -0.80
C GLY A 571 29.51 2.73 -1.75
N ALA A 572 28.38 3.27 -1.28
CA ALA A 572 27.18 3.46 -2.09
C ALA A 572 27.00 4.92 -2.46
N VAL A 573 26.71 5.19 -3.73
CA VAL A 573 26.24 6.48 -4.22
C VAL A 573 24.75 6.36 -4.53
N TYR A 574 23.91 7.09 -3.81
CA TYR A 574 22.50 7.27 -4.17
C TYR A 574 22.25 8.68 -4.71
N ALA A 575 21.19 8.83 -5.51
CA ALA A 575 20.62 10.11 -5.89
C ALA A 575 19.12 10.17 -5.56
N THR A 576 18.60 11.36 -5.30
CA THR A 576 17.16 11.66 -5.24
C THR A 576 16.92 13.06 -5.75
N ILE A 577 15.74 13.31 -6.32
CA ILE A 577 15.24 14.67 -6.58
C ILE A 577 14.88 15.31 -5.22
N SER A 578 15.30 16.56 -4.97
CA SER A 578 15.16 17.22 -3.66
C SER A 578 13.80 17.88 -3.45
N CYS A 579 13.15 18.30 -4.55
CA CYS A 579 11.82 18.91 -4.61
C CYS A 579 10.67 17.89 -4.74
N LEU A 580 10.87 16.63 -4.33
CA LEU A 580 9.78 15.65 -4.28
C LEU A 580 8.78 15.98 -3.17
N PRO A 581 7.46 15.83 -3.41
CA PRO A 581 6.43 15.89 -2.37
C PRO A 581 6.75 14.98 -1.17
N PRO A 582 6.44 15.36 0.09
CA PRO A 582 6.83 14.61 1.27
C PRO A 582 6.39 13.14 1.26
N TYR A 583 5.19 12.85 0.75
CA TYR A 583 4.67 11.48 0.66
C TYR A 583 5.43 10.61 -0.36
N LEU A 584 5.99 11.20 -1.44
CA LEU A 584 6.86 10.50 -2.39
C LEU A 584 8.27 10.36 -1.84
N LYS A 585 8.84 11.45 -1.30
CA LYS A 585 10.18 11.50 -0.69
C LYS A 585 10.33 10.52 0.49
N SER A 586 9.21 10.12 1.11
CA SER A 586 9.18 9.06 2.12
C SER A 586 9.51 7.66 1.59
N LYS A 587 9.30 7.37 0.30
CA LYS A 587 9.42 6.03 -0.31
C LYS A 587 10.87 5.69 -0.64
N LEU A 588 11.26 4.42 -0.51
CA LEU A 588 12.59 3.97 -0.97
C LEU A 588 12.73 3.97 -2.50
N GLN A 589 11.61 3.94 -3.22
CA GLN A 589 11.56 3.92 -4.69
C GLN A 589 12.04 5.22 -5.35
N THR A 590 12.16 6.31 -4.60
CA THR A 590 12.72 7.60 -5.09
C THR A 590 14.22 7.75 -4.78
N ILE A 591 14.85 6.73 -4.18
CA ILE A 591 16.28 6.70 -3.87
C ILE A 591 16.97 5.83 -4.93
N PHE A 592 17.53 6.50 -5.95
CA PHE A 592 18.17 5.88 -7.09
C PHE A 592 19.56 5.36 -6.71
N THR A 593 19.82 4.06 -6.86
CA THR A 593 21.16 3.50 -6.56
C THR A 593 22.05 3.64 -7.78
N VAL A 594 22.87 4.69 -7.82
CA VAL A 594 23.67 5.06 -8.98
C VAL A 594 24.93 4.21 -9.08
N MET A 595 25.69 4.06 -8.00
CA MET A 595 27.01 3.41 -8.05
C MET A 595 27.34 2.63 -6.77
N LEU A 596 28.01 1.49 -6.94
CA LEU A 596 28.63 0.71 -5.86
C LEU A 596 30.12 0.51 -6.17
N VAL A 597 30.97 0.93 -5.23
CA VAL A 597 32.43 0.81 -5.28
C VAL A 597 32.91 -0.04 -4.10
N ASN A 598 33.92 -0.88 -4.25
CA ASN A 598 34.52 -1.55 -3.09
C ASN A 598 35.31 -0.54 -2.25
N SER A 599 35.12 -0.57 -0.93
CA SER A 599 35.80 0.30 0.03
C SER A 599 37.33 0.27 -0.01
N ILE A 600 37.94 -0.86 -0.41
CA ILE A 600 39.39 -0.97 -0.62
C ILE A 600 39.80 -0.19 -1.87
N ASP A 601 39.06 -0.37 -2.97
CA ASP A 601 39.37 0.25 -4.26
C ASP A 601 39.18 1.77 -4.21
N HIS A 602 38.15 2.26 -3.49
CA HIS A 602 38.00 3.70 -3.21
C HIS A 602 39.16 4.27 -2.38
N LYS A 603 39.74 3.49 -1.46
CA LYS A 603 40.90 3.91 -0.66
C LYS A 603 42.22 3.89 -1.44
N GLU A 604 42.31 3.09 -2.50
CA GLU A 604 43.48 3.04 -3.40
C GLU A 604 43.43 4.13 -4.49
N PHE A 605 42.29 4.29 -5.16
CA PHE A 605 42.14 5.20 -6.30
C PHE A 605 41.55 6.59 -5.91
N GLY A 606 41.05 6.75 -4.69
CA GLY A 606 40.41 7.98 -4.21
C GLY A 606 39.11 8.30 -4.96
N ASN A 607 38.67 9.56 -4.91
CA ASN A 607 37.42 9.99 -5.57
C ASN A 607 37.45 9.95 -7.11
N SER A 608 38.57 9.58 -7.73
CA SER A 608 38.63 9.28 -9.18
C SER A 608 37.64 8.18 -9.60
N VAL A 609 37.30 7.25 -8.68
CA VAL A 609 36.27 6.22 -8.90
C VAL A 609 34.90 6.82 -9.25
N LEU A 610 34.63 8.06 -8.86
CA LEU A 610 33.36 8.76 -9.07
C LEU A 610 33.30 9.55 -10.38
N GLN A 611 34.36 9.58 -11.18
CA GLN A 611 34.43 10.39 -12.41
C GLN A 611 33.25 10.13 -13.36
N THR A 612 32.80 8.88 -13.49
CA THR A 612 31.63 8.51 -14.31
C THR A 612 30.28 9.04 -13.80
N VAL A 613 30.18 9.38 -12.51
CA VAL A 613 29.00 10.01 -11.91
C VAL A 613 29.09 11.52 -12.07
N VAL A 614 30.27 12.11 -11.87
CA VAL A 614 30.51 13.54 -12.10
C VAL A 614 30.29 13.92 -13.57
N THR A 615 30.72 13.08 -14.51
CA THR A 615 30.41 13.28 -15.94
C THR A 615 28.90 13.21 -16.21
N GLU A 616 28.18 12.22 -15.71
CA GLU A 616 26.71 12.18 -15.90
C GLU A 616 25.99 13.38 -15.27
N LEU A 617 26.43 13.85 -14.11
CA LEU A 617 25.89 15.05 -13.48
C LEU A 617 26.18 16.31 -14.31
N LYS A 618 27.37 16.41 -14.91
CA LYS A 618 27.74 17.51 -15.80
C LYS A 618 26.90 17.53 -17.07
N ASP A 619 26.62 16.37 -17.64
CA ASP A 619 25.72 16.25 -18.79
C ASP A 619 24.27 16.62 -18.39
N LEU A 620 23.80 16.19 -17.22
CA LEU A 620 22.49 16.56 -16.70
C LEU A 620 22.38 18.07 -16.37
N GLU A 621 23.49 18.69 -16.00
CA GLU A 621 23.61 20.12 -15.69
C GLU A 621 23.65 21.00 -16.96
N CYS A 622 24.28 20.53 -18.04
CA CYS A 622 24.54 21.29 -19.27
C CYS A 622 23.63 20.91 -20.46
N GLU A 623 23.26 19.64 -20.62
CA GLU A 623 22.42 19.14 -21.71
C GLU A 623 20.99 18.84 -21.25
N GLY A 624 20.83 18.37 -20.01
CA GLY A 624 19.55 17.91 -19.47
C GLY A 624 19.05 16.58 -20.05
N LEU A 625 17.78 16.27 -19.82
CA LEU A 625 17.05 15.13 -20.37
C LEU A 625 15.85 15.61 -21.18
N LEU A 626 15.57 14.95 -22.30
CA LEU A 626 14.33 15.14 -23.05
C LEU A 626 13.26 14.17 -22.51
N ILE A 627 12.18 14.71 -21.94
CA ILE A 627 11.06 13.96 -21.36
C ILE A 627 9.79 14.37 -22.10
N GLY A 628 9.30 13.50 -23.00
CA GLY A 628 8.26 13.91 -23.95
C GLY A 628 8.81 14.94 -24.93
N ASN A 629 8.24 16.15 -24.92
CA ASN A 629 8.72 17.29 -25.70
C ASN A 629 9.63 18.23 -24.88
N ASP A 630 9.63 18.11 -23.56
CA ASP A 630 10.23 19.08 -22.66
C ASP A 630 11.68 18.73 -22.31
N ARG A 631 12.55 19.74 -22.23
CA ARG A 631 13.94 19.57 -21.78
C ARG A 631 14.06 19.96 -20.31
N ILE A 632 14.56 19.02 -19.51
CA ILE A 632 14.67 19.15 -18.06
C ILE A 632 16.13 19.06 -17.66
N PHE A 633 16.65 20.11 -17.03
CA PHE A 633 18.01 20.17 -16.51
C PHE A 633 18.04 19.76 -15.03
N PHE A 634 19.20 19.32 -14.56
CA PHE A 634 19.38 18.95 -13.15
C PHE A 634 20.70 19.48 -12.62
N SER A 635 20.68 20.18 -11.49
CA SER A 635 21.90 20.63 -10.81
C SER A 635 22.04 19.97 -9.45
N LEU A 636 23.28 19.58 -9.10
CA LEU A 636 23.61 18.96 -7.82
C LEU A 636 23.48 19.99 -6.69
N ALA A 637 22.36 20.00 -5.99
CA ALA A 637 22.12 20.92 -4.88
C ALA A 637 23.08 20.67 -3.71
N VAL A 638 23.15 19.42 -3.24
CA VAL A 638 23.93 18.99 -2.06
C VAL A 638 24.34 17.51 -2.15
N ILE A 639 25.44 17.17 -1.48
CA ILE A 639 25.87 15.80 -1.15
C ILE A 639 25.70 15.61 0.37
N VAL A 640 24.86 14.65 0.77
CA VAL A 640 24.54 14.33 2.18
C VAL A 640 25.13 12.97 2.60
N GLY A 641 25.14 12.69 3.89
CA GLY A 641 25.71 11.46 4.47
C GLY A 641 26.19 11.70 5.90
N ASP A 642 26.89 10.72 6.49
CA ASP A 642 27.64 10.94 7.72
C ASP A 642 28.81 11.93 7.48
N ASN A 643 29.28 12.60 8.53
CA ASN A 643 30.36 13.58 8.39
C ASN A 643 31.66 12.98 7.84
N LYS A 644 31.95 11.70 8.07
CA LYS A 644 33.17 11.04 7.58
C LYS A 644 33.05 10.73 6.08
N GLY A 645 31.92 10.18 5.64
CA GLY A 645 31.58 9.92 4.24
C GLY A 645 31.53 11.21 3.43
N VAL A 646 30.83 12.24 3.92
CA VAL A 646 30.77 13.57 3.29
C VAL A 646 32.16 14.21 3.21
N ASN A 647 32.97 14.19 4.29
CA ASN A 647 34.35 14.68 4.20
C ASN A 647 35.19 13.84 3.22
N SER A 648 34.97 12.53 3.13
CA SER A 648 35.69 11.65 2.19
C SER A 648 35.37 11.91 0.73
N ILE A 649 34.11 12.15 0.36
CA ILE A 649 33.68 12.39 -1.03
C ILE A 649 33.97 13.83 -1.51
N LEU A 650 34.16 14.76 -0.57
CA LEU A 650 34.51 16.16 -0.83
C LEU A 650 36.01 16.47 -0.64
N ASP A 651 36.86 15.46 -0.46
CA ASP A 651 38.31 15.57 -0.29
C ASP A 651 38.76 16.47 0.89
N PHE A 652 38.04 16.41 2.02
CA PHE A 652 38.46 16.92 3.32
C PHE A 652 39.04 15.80 4.22
N THR A 653 39.70 16.18 5.33
CA THR A 653 40.13 15.21 6.34
C THR A 653 38.94 14.43 6.93
N GLN A 654 39.07 13.10 6.93
CA GLN A 654 38.13 12.18 7.59
C GLN A 654 38.35 12.08 9.11
N SER A 655 39.42 12.67 9.64
CA SER A 655 39.77 12.57 11.06
C SER A 655 39.27 13.76 11.85
N PHE A 656 38.28 13.53 12.71
CA PHE A 656 37.82 14.52 13.70
C PHE A 656 38.84 14.80 14.82
N GLY A 657 40.02 14.16 14.77
CA GLY A 657 41.19 14.52 15.57
C GLY A 657 42.14 15.52 14.88
N SER A 658 42.00 15.77 13.57
CA SER A 658 42.79 16.75 12.83
C SER A 658 42.61 18.16 13.37
N ASN A 659 43.59 19.03 13.11
CA ASN A 659 43.58 20.44 13.52
C ASN A 659 42.38 21.21 12.94
N TYR A 660 41.99 20.92 11.70
CA TYR A 660 40.93 21.63 10.95
C TYR A 660 39.93 20.65 10.33
N TYR A 661 39.23 19.89 11.17
CA TYR A 661 38.30 18.83 10.73
C TYR A 661 36.97 19.33 10.13
N CYS A 662 36.67 20.63 10.25
CA CYS A 662 35.40 21.19 9.82
C CYS A 662 35.41 21.55 8.32
N ARG A 663 34.41 21.08 7.58
CA ARG A 663 34.19 21.44 6.17
C ARG A 663 33.59 22.84 5.98
N PHE A 664 32.97 23.40 7.02
CA PHE A 664 32.31 24.72 6.96
C PHE A 664 33.23 25.87 7.37
N CYS A 665 34.22 25.63 8.23
CA CYS A 665 35.09 26.69 8.74
C CYS A 665 36.51 26.23 9.04
N LYS A 666 37.38 27.20 9.28
CA LYS A 666 38.82 27.09 9.59
C LYS A 666 39.12 27.21 11.09
N MET A 667 38.13 26.94 11.94
CA MET A 667 38.31 26.93 13.41
C MET A 667 39.27 25.81 13.81
N HIS A 668 40.29 26.10 14.63
CA HIS A 668 41.23 25.08 15.09
C HIS A 668 40.58 24.18 16.15
N ARG A 669 40.93 22.88 16.16
CA ARG A 669 40.35 21.87 17.06
C ARG A 669 40.44 22.20 18.55
N ASN A 670 41.41 23.03 18.96
CA ASN A 670 41.55 23.46 20.35
C ASN A 670 40.56 24.59 20.68
N GLN A 671 40.25 25.47 19.72
CA GLN A 671 39.24 26.52 19.85
C GLN A 671 37.82 25.92 19.79
N SER A 672 37.56 24.98 18.87
CA SER A 672 36.25 24.33 18.71
C SER A 672 35.79 23.47 19.90
N ARG A 673 36.62 23.33 20.95
CA ARG A 673 36.31 22.66 22.22
C ARG A 673 35.60 23.57 23.22
N VAL A 674 35.75 24.89 23.05
CA VAL A 674 35.32 25.94 24.00
C VAL A 674 34.54 27.09 23.34
N TYR A 675 34.66 27.28 22.02
CA TYR A 675 33.82 28.23 21.28
C TYR A 675 32.39 27.70 21.14
N VAL A 676 31.44 28.48 21.66
CA VAL A 676 30.02 28.13 21.79
C VAL A 676 29.18 28.46 20.54
N SER A 677 29.63 29.42 19.73
CA SER A 677 28.94 29.95 18.56
C SER A 677 29.77 29.83 17.28
N CYS A 678 29.12 30.01 16.12
CA CYS A 678 29.83 30.12 14.85
C CYS A 678 30.63 31.44 14.77
N ASN A 679 31.78 31.42 14.10
CA ASN A 679 32.55 32.62 13.77
C ASN A 679 32.52 32.85 12.25
N PRO A 680 31.75 33.84 11.74
CA PRO A 680 31.65 34.12 10.31
C PRO A 680 33.00 34.39 9.62
N CYS A 681 33.94 35.03 10.31
CA CYS A 681 35.28 35.35 9.78
C CYS A 681 36.16 34.12 9.54
N LEU A 682 35.76 32.94 10.04
CA LEU A 682 36.47 31.68 9.84
C LEU A 682 35.75 30.74 8.85
N LEU A 683 34.62 31.12 8.27
CA LEU A 683 33.91 30.30 7.29
C LEU A 683 34.77 30.03 6.04
N ARG A 684 34.64 28.83 5.46
CA ARG A 684 35.29 28.48 4.20
C ARG A 684 34.52 29.08 3.03
N ASN A 685 35.22 29.70 2.09
CA ASN A 685 34.66 30.24 0.85
C ASN A 685 35.58 29.87 -0.34
N ARG A 686 35.16 30.16 -1.58
CA ARG A 686 35.93 29.77 -2.79
C ARG A 686 37.37 30.31 -2.78
N GLU A 687 37.55 31.54 -2.32
CA GLU A 687 38.85 32.22 -2.27
C GLU A 687 39.79 31.59 -1.23
N ASN A 688 39.32 31.42 0.01
CA ASN A 688 40.14 30.90 1.10
C ASN A 688 40.33 29.37 1.04
N TYR A 689 39.44 28.64 0.36
CA TYR A 689 39.64 27.25 -0.03
C TYR A 689 40.78 27.14 -1.05
N LYS A 690 40.78 27.97 -2.11
CA LYS A 690 41.85 27.99 -3.12
C LYS A 690 43.21 28.29 -2.47
N LEU A 691 43.30 29.35 -1.66
CA LEU A 691 44.53 29.73 -0.96
C LEU A 691 45.03 28.68 0.03
N ASP A 692 44.13 27.88 0.64
CA ASP A 692 44.53 26.75 1.46
C ASP A 692 44.99 25.57 0.59
N LYS A 693 44.28 25.23 -0.49
CA LYS A 693 44.66 24.16 -1.43
C LYS A 693 46.01 24.44 -2.09
N GLU A 694 46.40 25.70 -2.27
CA GLU A 694 47.72 26.10 -2.79
C GLU A 694 48.87 25.86 -1.81
N LYS A 695 48.62 25.62 -0.50
CA LYS A 695 49.65 25.24 0.48
C LYS A 695 49.97 23.74 0.48
N GLU A 696 49.02 22.92 0.05
CA GLU A 696 49.06 21.44 0.04
C GLU A 696 49.33 20.76 1.42
N ASP A 697 49.26 21.49 2.53
CA ASP A 697 49.41 20.96 3.90
C ASP A 697 48.05 20.59 4.53
N LEU A 698 47.78 19.29 4.66
CA LEU A 698 46.57 18.74 5.29
C LEU A 698 46.43 19.09 6.79
N SER A 699 47.54 19.34 7.49
CA SER A 699 47.60 19.65 8.92
C SER A 699 47.31 21.13 9.24
N GLU A 700 47.59 22.04 8.30
CA GLU A 700 47.22 23.45 8.37
C GLU A 700 45.84 23.76 7.75
N THR A 701 45.36 22.95 6.81
CA THR A 701 44.18 23.29 5.99
C THR A 701 42.98 22.40 6.24
N GLY A 702 43.19 21.12 6.57
CA GLY A 702 42.15 20.09 6.58
C GLY A 702 41.65 19.64 5.19
N ILE A 703 42.27 20.12 4.10
CA ILE A 703 41.96 19.74 2.71
C ILE A 703 42.95 18.65 2.27
N LEU A 704 42.45 17.59 1.61
CA LEU A 704 43.26 16.46 1.16
C LEU A 704 43.75 16.59 -0.29
N ARG A 705 42.94 17.19 -1.15
CA ARG A 705 43.20 17.48 -2.58
C ARG A 705 42.07 18.35 -3.15
N GLU A 706 42.22 18.76 -4.41
CA GLU A 706 41.15 19.39 -5.18
C GLU A 706 39.99 18.40 -5.39
N SER A 707 38.75 18.82 -5.11
CA SER A 707 37.58 17.96 -5.23
C SER A 707 37.18 17.71 -6.68
N ILE A 708 36.92 16.45 -7.03
CA ILE A 708 36.44 16.05 -8.36
C ILE A 708 35.12 16.73 -8.76
N PHE A 709 34.31 17.15 -7.80
CA PHE A 709 33.02 17.82 -8.05
C PHE A 709 33.15 19.26 -8.57
N HIS A 710 34.34 19.88 -8.52
CA HIS A 710 34.60 21.18 -9.14
C HIS A 710 34.63 21.15 -10.68
N GLN A 711 34.40 19.97 -11.29
CA GLN A 711 34.11 19.84 -12.72
C GLN A 711 32.68 20.27 -13.11
N LEU A 712 31.77 20.37 -12.13
CA LEU A 712 30.39 20.88 -12.28
C LEU A 712 30.40 22.41 -12.28
N LYS A 713 29.49 23.02 -13.03
CA LYS A 713 29.43 24.49 -13.22
C LYS A 713 28.90 25.21 -11.98
N TYR A 714 27.93 24.63 -11.29
CA TYR A 714 27.18 25.31 -10.23
C TYR A 714 27.37 24.71 -8.82
N PHE A 715 28.36 23.83 -8.62
CA PHE A 715 28.66 23.21 -7.32
C PHE A 715 30.11 23.46 -6.89
N HIS A 716 30.31 23.79 -5.61
CA HIS A 716 31.63 23.95 -4.98
C HIS A 716 31.59 23.40 -3.55
N VAL A 717 32.67 22.77 -3.07
CA VAL A 717 32.62 22.03 -1.78
C VAL A 717 32.35 22.91 -0.56
N THR A 718 32.70 24.20 -0.61
CA THR A 718 32.39 25.17 0.46
C THR A 718 30.91 25.57 0.52
N GLU A 719 30.15 25.32 -0.55
CA GLU A 719 28.72 25.58 -0.67
C GLU A 719 27.88 24.30 -0.47
N ASN A 720 28.53 23.19 -0.08
CA ASN A 720 27.85 21.95 0.26
C ASN A 720 27.29 22.01 1.70
N TYR A 721 26.23 22.78 1.86
CA TYR A 721 25.51 23.02 3.12
C TYR A 721 24.71 21.79 3.58
N SER A 722 25.39 20.67 3.88
CA SER A 722 24.77 19.41 4.31
C SER A 722 25.13 19.02 5.75
N VAL A 723 24.15 18.74 6.59
CA VAL A 723 24.31 18.16 7.94
C VAL A 723 23.22 17.12 8.19
N ASP A 724 23.41 16.29 9.22
CA ASP A 724 22.50 15.18 9.50
C ASP A 724 22.21 15.03 11.00
N ILE A 725 20.97 15.36 11.38
CA ILE A 725 20.44 15.24 12.74
C ILE A 725 20.63 13.82 13.30
N MET A 726 20.54 12.80 12.44
CA MET A 726 20.68 11.40 12.86
C MET A 726 22.09 11.14 13.39
N HIS A 727 23.12 11.36 12.59
CA HIS A 727 24.49 11.15 13.02
C HIS A 727 24.96 12.21 14.04
N ASP A 728 24.65 13.50 13.87
CA ASP A 728 25.15 14.56 14.76
C ASP A 728 24.53 14.52 16.16
N PHE A 729 23.20 14.45 16.25
CA PHE A 729 22.49 14.47 17.53
C PHE A 729 22.20 13.05 18.03
N LEU A 730 21.43 12.25 17.27
CA LEU A 730 20.88 10.97 17.77
C LEU A 730 21.96 9.92 18.02
N GLU A 731 23.04 9.90 17.23
CA GLU A 731 24.21 9.02 17.41
C GLU A 731 25.47 9.77 17.89
N GLY A 732 25.31 10.96 18.48
CA GLY A 732 26.41 11.86 18.77
C GLY A 732 26.26 12.60 20.08
N ILE A 733 25.62 13.77 20.01
CA ILE A 733 25.42 14.67 21.15
C ILE A 733 24.58 13.97 22.23
N LEU A 734 23.41 13.43 21.88
CA LEU A 734 22.48 12.88 22.89
C LEU A 734 23.03 11.65 23.63
N PRO A 735 23.59 10.61 23.00
CA PRO A 735 24.10 9.44 23.73
C PRO A 735 25.27 9.77 24.67
N PHE A 736 25.98 10.87 24.42
CA PHE A 736 27.07 11.37 25.24
C PHE A 736 26.54 12.20 26.42
N GLU A 737 25.72 13.23 26.16
CA GLU A 737 25.19 14.11 27.21
C GLU A 737 24.19 13.40 28.12
N MET A 738 23.31 12.55 27.58
CA MET A 738 22.37 11.81 28.43
C MET A 738 23.11 10.83 29.35
N ALA A 739 24.25 10.28 28.93
CA ALA A 739 25.07 9.47 29.83
C ALA A 739 25.70 10.31 30.96
N LEU A 740 26.14 11.54 30.70
CA LEU A 740 26.63 12.46 31.74
C LEU A 740 25.53 12.88 32.72
N ILE A 741 24.37 13.29 32.21
CA ILE A 741 23.22 13.75 33.00
C ILE A 741 22.65 12.60 33.85
N LEU A 742 22.50 11.40 33.28
CA LEU A 742 22.10 10.21 34.05
C LEU A 742 23.15 9.81 35.08
N LYS A 743 24.46 9.94 34.79
CA LYS A 743 25.50 9.66 35.79
C LYS A 743 25.34 10.57 37.01
N TYR A 744 25.16 11.86 36.77
CA TYR A 744 24.94 12.87 37.79
C TYR A 744 23.69 12.57 38.63
N PHE A 745 22.53 12.37 38.01
CA PHE A 745 21.28 12.10 38.74
C PHE A 745 21.29 10.78 39.52
N ILE A 746 21.87 9.71 38.97
CA ILE A 746 21.81 8.36 39.57
C ILE A 746 22.89 8.16 40.64
N PHE A 747 24.14 8.51 40.36
CA PHE A 747 25.28 8.13 41.23
C PHE A 747 25.76 9.27 42.13
N GLU A 748 25.65 10.52 41.66
CA GLU A 748 26.22 11.69 42.35
C GLU A 748 25.16 12.39 43.22
N ARG A 749 23.97 12.66 42.67
CA ARG A 749 22.80 13.23 43.39
C ARG A 749 21.88 12.17 44.01
N LYS A 750 21.82 10.97 43.40
CA LYS A 750 21.00 9.83 43.84
C LYS A 750 19.50 10.13 43.92
N PHE A 751 19.00 10.94 42.99
CA PHE A 751 17.56 11.27 42.90
C PHE A 751 16.69 10.03 42.61
N PHE A 752 17.22 9.07 41.86
CA PHE A 752 16.62 7.77 41.57
C PHE A 752 17.69 6.73 41.26
N SER A 753 17.36 5.44 41.32
CA SER A 753 18.29 4.36 40.98
C SER A 753 18.23 3.98 39.50
N LEU A 754 19.33 3.45 38.95
CA LEU A 754 19.35 2.89 37.59
C LEU A 754 18.30 1.81 37.39
N GLN A 755 18.05 0.98 38.42
CA GLN A 755 17.01 -0.04 38.37
C GLN A 755 15.62 0.58 38.22
N ALA A 756 15.28 1.61 38.99
CA ALA A 756 13.98 2.29 38.90
C ALA A 756 13.74 2.93 37.51
N LEU A 757 14.78 3.47 36.87
CA LEU A 757 14.70 3.94 35.49
C LEU A 757 14.50 2.78 34.49
N ASN A 758 15.25 1.69 34.64
CA ASN A 758 15.10 0.50 33.79
C ASN A 758 13.72 -0.15 33.93
N ASP A 759 13.17 -0.21 35.14
CA ASP A 759 11.82 -0.72 35.42
C ASP A 759 10.75 0.17 34.76
N ILE A 760 10.91 1.49 34.77
CA ILE A 760 10.04 2.41 34.02
C ILE A 760 10.15 2.14 32.51
N ILE A 761 11.36 2.10 31.95
CA ILE A 761 11.58 1.87 30.51
C ILE A 761 10.94 0.54 30.05
N LEU A 762 11.08 -0.52 30.85
CA LEU A 762 10.58 -1.85 30.51
C LEU A 762 9.05 -1.97 30.55
N HIS A 763 8.39 -1.23 31.45
CA HIS A 763 6.95 -1.33 31.68
C HIS A 763 6.12 -0.15 31.14
N PHE A 764 6.76 0.87 30.55
CA PHE A 764 6.07 2.01 29.94
C PHE A 764 5.29 1.60 28.68
N ASP A 765 4.02 1.98 28.59
CA ASP A 765 3.19 1.66 27.43
C ASP A 765 3.40 2.66 26.29
N PHE A 766 4.49 2.47 25.54
CA PHE A 766 4.79 3.30 24.37
C PHE A 766 3.69 3.17 23.30
N PRO A 767 3.18 4.28 22.75
CA PRO A 767 2.14 4.26 21.71
C PRO A 767 2.46 3.33 20.54
N PRO A 768 1.45 2.74 19.86
CA PRO A 768 1.66 1.73 18.81
C PRO A 768 2.62 2.15 17.68
N ILE A 769 2.68 3.45 17.36
CA ILE A 769 3.55 3.99 16.31
C ILE A 769 5.05 3.98 16.69
N GLU A 770 5.37 3.96 17.98
CA GLU A 770 6.73 3.85 18.52
C GLU A 770 7.04 2.44 19.07
N GLY A 771 6.07 1.51 19.00
CA GLY A 771 6.19 0.14 19.51
C GLY A 771 7.36 -0.68 18.93
N PHE A 772 7.87 -0.30 17.76
CA PHE A 772 9.04 -0.91 17.12
C PHE A 772 10.39 -0.29 17.52
N ASN A 773 10.37 0.90 18.14
CA ASN A 773 11.55 1.70 18.51
C ASN A 773 11.72 1.80 20.04
N ARG A 774 11.05 0.94 20.81
CA ARG A 774 11.08 0.93 22.28
C ARG A 774 12.53 0.74 22.77
N PRO A 775 13.11 1.69 23.53
CA PRO A 775 14.49 1.58 24.00
C PRO A 775 14.65 0.42 25.00
N GLY A 776 15.79 -0.28 24.91
CA GLY A 776 16.15 -1.31 25.89
C GLY A 776 16.60 -0.77 27.25
N THR A 777 16.89 -1.65 28.20
CA THR A 777 17.43 -1.27 29.52
C THR A 777 18.86 -0.71 29.43
N ILE A 778 19.14 0.33 30.20
CA ILE A 778 20.47 0.97 30.31
C ILE A 778 21.36 0.17 31.26
N SER A 779 22.64 0.03 30.91
CA SER A 779 23.66 -0.62 31.73
C SER A 779 24.63 0.42 32.30
N GLU A 780 24.93 0.32 33.59
CA GLU A 780 25.85 1.20 34.33
C GLU A 780 27.23 1.32 33.64
N ASP A 781 27.71 0.20 33.13
CA ASP A 781 28.97 0.08 32.37
C ASP A 781 29.06 1.07 31.19
N TYR A 782 27.92 1.38 30.55
CA TYR A 782 27.86 2.34 29.44
C TYR A 782 27.74 3.79 29.93
N ILE A 783 27.00 4.02 31.03
CA ILE A 783 26.90 5.35 31.68
C ILE A 783 28.29 5.85 32.09
N HIS A 784 29.08 5.03 32.80
CA HIS A 784 30.45 5.40 33.19
C HIS A 784 31.39 5.58 31.99
N LYS A 785 31.13 4.89 30.88
CA LYS A 785 31.83 5.07 29.59
C LYS A 785 31.30 6.26 28.78
N LYS A 786 30.41 7.09 29.34
CA LYS A 786 29.80 8.29 28.75
C LYS A 786 29.11 8.01 27.40
N LYS A 787 28.36 6.90 27.33
CA LYS A 787 27.60 6.48 26.15
C LYS A 787 26.27 5.83 26.55
N LEU A 788 25.28 5.88 25.66
CA LEU A 788 24.12 4.99 25.68
C LEU A 788 24.17 4.06 24.47
N LYS A 789 23.72 2.80 24.64
CA LYS A 789 23.81 1.74 23.62
C LYS A 789 22.48 1.56 22.90
N TYR A 790 22.07 2.60 22.18
CA TYR A 790 20.84 2.66 21.40
C TYR A 790 21.15 2.95 19.92
N SER A 791 20.30 2.49 19.01
CA SER A 791 20.22 3.05 17.65
C SER A 791 19.65 4.47 17.66
N ALA A 792 19.82 5.23 16.57
CA ALA A 792 19.24 6.57 16.44
C ALA A 792 17.72 6.63 16.74
N SER A 793 16.96 5.59 16.37
CA SER A 793 15.50 5.53 16.60
C SER A 793 15.15 5.26 18.07
N GLU A 794 15.83 4.30 18.71
CA GLU A 794 15.70 4.06 20.15
C GLU A 794 16.15 5.27 20.98
N MET A 795 17.22 5.96 20.57
CA MET A 795 17.71 7.16 21.26
C MET A 795 16.73 8.33 21.15
N LEU A 796 16.13 8.55 19.97
CA LEU A 796 15.08 9.55 19.78
C LEU A 796 13.85 9.25 20.65
N THR A 797 13.40 7.99 20.68
CA THR A 797 12.29 7.58 21.54
C THR A 797 12.63 7.74 23.02
N PHE A 798 13.80 7.27 23.47
CA PHE A 798 14.27 7.46 24.85
C PHE A 798 14.32 8.94 25.25
N PHE A 799 14.94 9.79 24.43
CA PHE A 799 15.11 11.22 24.71
C PHE A 799 13.77 11.99 24.74
N ARG A 800 12.81 11.59 23.90
CA ARG A 800 11.44 12.14 23.88
C ARG A 800 10.70 11.87 25.21
N TYR A 801 10.79 10.65 25.73
CA TYR A 801 10.05 10.25 26.94
C TYR A 801 10.82 10.42 28.26
N LEU A 802 12.12 10.72 28.22
CA LEU A 802 12.95 10.87 29.43
C LEU A 802 12.36 11.88 30.44
N GLY A 803 11.79 12.99 29.96
CA GLY A 803 11.07 13.97 30.78
C GLY A 803 9.94 13.35 31.62
N ILE A 804 9.17 12.44 30.99
CA ILE A 804 8.05 11.73 31.63
C ILE A 804 8.56 10.63 32.58
N PHE A 805 9.70 10.01 32.27
CA PHE A 805 10.29 8.95 33.11
C PHE A 805 10.83 9.48 34.44
N ILE A 806 11.62 10.56 34.41
CA ILE A 806 12.42 11.00 35.56
C ILE A 806 12.14 12.42 36.07
N GLY A 807 11.41 13.27 35.35
CA GLY A 807 11.20 14.68 35.72
C GLY A 807 10.61 14.88 37.12
N LYS A 808 9.71 13.98 37.55
CA LYS A 808 9.10 13.95 38.90
C LYS A 808 10.08 13.76 40.07
N TRP A 809 11.36 13.48 39.79
CA TRP A 809 12.42 13.27 40.79
C TRP A 809 13.53 14.33 40.72
N ILE A 810 13.43 15.30 39.80
CA ILE A 810 14.48 16.27 39.53
C ILE A 810 13.99 17.66 39.97
N PRO A 811 14.78 18.41 40.77
CA PRO A 811 14.45 19.79 41.13
C PRO A 811 14.33 20.70 39.90
N GLU A 812 13.39 21.63 39.92
CA GLU A 812 13.15 22.57 38.80
C GLU A 812 14.32 23.55 38.59
N ASP A 813 15.15 23.76 39.62
CA ASP A 813 16.36 24.59 39.62
C ASP A 813 17.64 23.83 39.24
N ASP A 814 17.57 22.52 38.93
CA ASP A 814 18.76 21.73 38.61
C ASP A 814 19.36 22.14 37.25
N ALA A 815 20.53 22.80 37.28
CA ALA A 815 21.18 23.35 36.10
C ALA A 815 21.55 22.30 35.03
N LYS A 816 21.65 21.01 35.38
CA LYS A 816 21.88 19.92 34.41
C LYS A 816 20.58 19.38 33.81
N TRP A 817 19.43 19.71 34.39
CA TRP A 817 18.12 19.50 33.78
C TRP A 817 17.84 20.52 32.68
N GLU A 818 18.23 21.80 32.84
CA GLU A 818 18.06 22.81 31.78
C GLU A 818 18.91 22.49 30.53
N ILE A 819 20.01 21.72 30.65
CA ILE A 819 20.74 21.18 29.49
C ILE A 819 19.86 20.22 28.68
N PHE A 820 19.21 19.26 29.36
CA PHE A 820 18.26 18.34 28.74
C PHE A 820 17.08 19.07 28.10
N ILE A 821 16.48 20.03 28.83
CA ILE A 821 15.38 20.86 28.34
C ILE A 821 15.83 21.69 27.13
N THR A 822 17.04 22.25 27.12
CA THR A 822 17.57 23.02 25.99
C THR A 822 17.82 22.14 24.77
N LEU A 823 18.33 20.92 24.95
CA LEU A 823 18.43 19.94 23.86
C LEU A 823 17.05 19.54 23.30
N GLN A 824 16.01 19.44 24.14
CA GLN A 824 14.63 19.25 23.66
C GLN A 824 14.14 20.46 22.85
N LYS A 825 14.37 21.69 23.34
CA LYS A 825 14.05 22.94 22.61
C LYS A 825 14.76 22.98 21.24
N ILE A 826 16.05 22.64 21.17
CA ILE A 826 16.85 22.56 19.93
C ILE A 826 16.26 21.54 18.96
N LEU A 827 16.08 20.29 19.39
CA LEU A 827 15.62 19.22 18.50
C LEU A 827 14.20 19.46 17.96
N ASN A 828 13.32 20.05 18.77
CA ASN A 828 11.98 20.42 18.31
C ASN A 828 12.02 21.41 17.13
N LEU A 829 13.01 22.33 17.08
CA LEU A 829 13.21 23.20 15.91
C LEU A 829 13.85 22.47 14.73
N LEU A 830 14.79 21.56 14.98
CA LEU A 830 15.45 20.77 13.93
C LEU A 830 14.52 19.75 13.23
N PHE A 831 13.47 19.31 13.92
CA PHE A 831 12.44 18.42 13.37
C PHE A 831 11.29 19.15 12.66
N LEU A 832 11.27 20.49 12.61
CA LEU A 832 10.26 21.24 11.85
C LEU A 832 10.39 20.97 10.35
N THR A 833 9.24 20.85 9.67
CA THR A 833 9.13 20.69 8.22
C THR A 833 8.93 22.01 7.46
N THR A 834 8.68 23.11 8.19
CA THR A 834 8.52 24.49 7.71
C THR A 834 9.31 25.41 8.63
N ILE A 835 10.00 26.41 8.09
CA ILE A 835 10.90 27.29 8.85
C ILE A 835 10.86 28.74 8.34
N ASN A 836 11.26 29.67 9.19
CA ASN A 836 11.49 31.08 8.85
C ASN A 836 12.67 31.64 9.67
N SER A 837 12.99 32.92 9.46
CA SER A 837 14.09 33.62 10.15
C SER A 837 14.00 33.52 11.68
N THR A 838 12.80 33.67 12.26
CA THR A 838 12.59 33.57 13.71
C THR A 838 12.96 32.18 14.26
N VAL A 839 12.64 31.11 13.52
CA VAL A 839 13.04 29.74 13.87
C VAL A 839 14.57 29.59 13.85
N ILE A 840 15.23 30.15 12.82
CA ILE A 840 16.69 30.08 12.64
C ILE A 840 17.42 30.84 13.75
N THR A 841 17.04 32.10 14.03
CA THR A 841 17.62 32.91 15.12
C THR A 841 17.37 32.27 16.49
N ARG A 842 16.20 31.66 16.70
CA ARG A 842 15.90 30.95 17.96
C ARG A 842 16.76 29.69 18.12
N LEU A 843 17.02 28.95 17.04
CA LEU A 843 17.93 27.81 17.04
C LEU A 843 19.37 28.24 17.35
N GLU A 844 19.86 29.33 16.75
CA GLU A 844 21.20 29.88 16.99
C GLU A 844 21.40 30.26 18.46
N TYR A 845 20.47 31.02 19.03
CA TYR A 845 20.46 31.36 20.46
C TYR A 845 20.47 30.10 21.35
N LEU A 846 19.62 29.12 21.06
CA LEU A 846 19.51 27.91 21.88
C LEU A 846 20.78 27.04 21.81
N LEU A 847 21.43 26.96 20.64
CA LEU A 847 22.70 26.24 20.47
C LEU A 847 23.83 26.92 21.24
N GLN A 848 23.96 28.26 21.14
CA GLN A 848 24.94 29.00 21.93
C GLN A 848 24.70 28.81 23.43
N PHE A 849 23.47 29.04 23.89
CA PHE A 849 23.09 28.89 25.30
C PHE A 849 23.36 27.47 25.81
N HIS A 850 22.99 26.43 25.05
CA HIS A 850 23.30 25.03 25.38
C HIS A 850 24.80 24.79 25.57
N HIS A 851 25.62 25.24 24.63
CA HIS A 851 27.07 25.05 24.72
C HIS A 851 27.69 25.81 25.91
N GLU A 852 27.18 27.01 26.24
CA GLU A 852 27.59 27.78 27.41
C GLU A 852 27.25 27.05 28.73
N ILE A 853 25.99 26.60 28.90
CA ILE A 853 25.59 25.87 30.12
C ILE A 853 26.26 24.49 30.20
N PHE A 854 26.48 23.80 29.07
CA PHE A 854 27.19 22.51 29.06
C PHE A 854 28.63 22.65 29.57
N LEU A 855 29.38 23.63 29.07
CA LEU A 855 30.77 23.88 29.49
C LEU A 855 30.87 24.36 30.93
N LYS A 856 29.91 25.18 31.40
CA LYS A 856 29.80 25.62 32.80
C LYS A 856 29.53 24.44 33.75
N GLU A 857 28.58 23.59 33.40
CA GLU A 857 28.07 22.54 34.30
C GLU A 857 28.89 21.25 34.28
N PHE A 858 29.61 20.98 33.18
CA PHE A 858 30.55 19.86 33.04
C PHE A 858 31.98 20.36 32.74
N PRO A 859 32.64 21.06 33.68
CA PRO A 859 33.95 21.70 33.44
C PRO A 859 35.11 20.71 33.22
N SER A 860 34.92 19.41 33.48
CA SER A 860 35.86 18.35 33.08
C SER A 860 35.74 17.94 31.61
N GLU A 861 34.68 18.39 30.93
CA GLU A 861 34.37 18.05 29.55
C GLU A 861 34.64 19.23 28.61
N HIS A 862 34.61 18.91 27.32
CA HIS A 862 34.76 19.85 26.22
C HIS A 862 33.76 19.48 25.13
N LEU A 863 33.35 20.48 24.35
CA LEU A 863 32.51 20.30 23.16
C LEU A 863 33.17 19.28 22.22
N LYS A 864 32.39 18.30 21.75
CA LYS A 864 32.88 17.30 20.78
C LYS A 864 32.73 17.88 19.36
N PRO A 865 33.46 17.36 18.35
CA PRO A 865 33.32 17.79 16.95
C PRO A 865 31.88 17.93 16.44
N LYS A 866 30.95 17.06 16.86
CA LYS A 866 29.53 17.14 16.51
C LYS A 866 28.81 18.38 17.10
N HIS A 867 29.23 18.90 18.25
CA HIS A 867 28.70 20.14 18.86
C HIS A 867 29.15 21.37 18.06
N HIS A 868 30.44 21.39 17.67
CA HIS A 868 30.93 22.44 16.77
C HIS A 868 30.29 22.36 15.38
N ILE A 869 29.99 21.17 14.86
CA ILE A 869 29.21 21.00 13.63
C ILE A 869 27.78 21.52 13.83
N ALA A 870 27.16 21.25 14.99
CA ALA A 870 25.86 21.79 15.36
C ALA A 870 25.80 23.33 15.36
N SER A 871 26.87 24.04 15.75
CA SER A 871 26.87 25.52 15.69
C SER A 871 26.79 26.10 14.27
N HIS A 872 26.97 25.30 13.21
CA HIS A 872 26.75 25.72 11.82
C HIS A 872 25.31 25.49 11.32
N TYR A 873 24.48 24.77 12.08
CA TYR A 873 23.10 24.44 11.66
C TYR A 873 22.26 25.68 11.31
N PRO A 874 22.26 26.80 12.05
CA PRO A 874 21.45 27.98 11.70
C PRO A 874 21.79 28.55 10.31
N MET A 875 23.10 28.75 10.05
CA MET A 875 23.60 29.20 8.74
C MET A 875 23.19 28.24 7.62
N ILE A 876 23.32 26.93 7.86
CA ILE A 876 22.99 25.89 6.88
C ILE A 876 21.49 25.86 6.61
N MET A 877 20.67 25.87 7.66
CA MET A 877 19.20 25.90 7.62
C MET A 877 18.67 27.13 6.89
N ASN A 878 19.33 28.28 7.00
CA ASN A 878 19.05 29.48 6.20
C ASN A 878 19.34 29.28 4.69
N ASN A 879 20.37 28.53 4.34
CA ASN A 879 20.75 28.30 2.94
C ASN A 879 19.94 27.17 2.27
N ILE A 880 19.56 26.10 2.99
CA ILE A 880 18.94 24.90 2.38
C ILE A 880 17.52 24.57 2.85
N GLY A 881 16.97 25.33 3.81
CA GLY A 881 15.65 25.08 4.37
C GLY A 881 15.68 24.06 5.52
N PRO A 882 14.54 23.41 5.82
CA PRO A 882 14.39 22.56 7.00
C PRO A 882 15.29 21.33 6.96
N ILE A 883 16.21 21.18 7.93
CA ILE A 883 17.25 20.12 7.95
C ILE A 883 16.68 18.70 7.92
N ILE A 884 15.48 18.48 8.46
CA ILE A 884 14.78 17.18 8.43
C ILE A 884 14.57 16.63 7.01
N ASN A 885 14.60 17.50 5.98
CA ASN A 885 14.56 17.12 4.57
C ASN A 885 15.83 16.42 4.05
N MET A 886 16.91 16.35 4.83
CA MET A 886 18.24 15.88 4.39
C MET A 886 18.88 14.78 5.26
N TRP A 887 18.25 14.39 6.37
CA TRP A 887 18.79 13.39 7.31
C TRP A 887 18.95 11.97 6.70
N SER A 888 19.91 11.19 7.21
CA SER A 888 20.34 9.93 6.57
C SER A 888 19.37 8.75 6.71
N MET A 889 18.34 8.86 7.56
CA MET A 889 17.44 7.75 7.95
C MET A 889 16.87 6.93 6.77
N ARG A 890 16.55 7.56 5.63
CA ARG A 890 16.01 6.87 4.45
C ARG A 890 17.08 6.23 3.57
N PHE A 891 18.29 6.78 3.54
CA PHE A 891 19.44 6.18 2.86
C PHE A 891 19.98 4.96 3.63
N GLU A 892 20.02 5.00 4.97
CA GLU A 892 20.31 3.81 5.77
C GLU A 892 19.23 2.72 5.60
N SER A 893 17.97 3.12 5.42
CA SER A 893 16.90 2.19 5.07
C SER A 893 17.13 1.54 3.70
N ALA A 894 17.65 2.28 2.70
CA ALA A 894 18.06 1.73 1.41
C ALA A 894 19.26 0.77 1.54
N HIS A 895 20.25 1.09 2.39
CA HIS A 895 21.33 0.18 2.70
C HIS A 895 20.84 -1.17 3.24
N GLN A 896 19.76 -1.22 4.04
CA GLN A 896 19.23 -2.52 4.50
C GLN A 896 18.69 -3.40 3.35
N VAL A 897 18.22 -2.80 2.25
CA VAL A 897 17.87 -3.54 1.02
C VAL A 897 19.13 -4.13 0.39
N LEU A 898 20.19 -3.33 0.22
CA LEU A 898 21.46 -3.80 -0.35
C LEU A 898 22.12 -4.87 0.52
N LYS A 899 22.17 -4.65 1.85
CA LYS A 899 22.65 -5.59 2.88
C LYS A 899 21.84 -6.90 2.82
N SER A 900 20.52 -6.84 2.60
CA SER A 900 19.67 -8.03 2.39
C SER A 900 20.08 -8.81 1.13
N ILE A 901 20.23 -8.14 -0.01
CA ILE A 901 20.66 -8.75 -1.28
C ILE A 901 22.09 -9.34 -1.20
N ALA A 902 22.99 -8.71 -0.45
CA ALA A 902 24.36 -9.18 -0.24
C ALA A 902 24.41 -10.46 0.63
N ARG A 903 23.66 -10.49 1.74
CA ARG A 903 23.51 -11.68 2.61
C ARG A 903 22.83 -12.84 1.87
N ALA A 904 21.87 -12.52 1.01
CA ALA A 904 21.11 -13.45 0.18
C ALA A 904 21.94 -14.14 -0.92
N THR A 905 22.83 -13.38 -1.56
CA THR A 905 23.67 -13.89 -2.65
C THR A 905 24.67 -14.91 -2.11
N ARG A 906 24.84 -16.06 -2.78
CA ARG A 906 25.83 -17.09 -2.39
C ARG A 906 27.19 -16.93 -3.09
N SER A 907 27.22 -16.22 -4.23
CA SER A 907 28.47 -15.73 -4.82
C SER A 907 29.07 -14.58 -3.99
N ARG A 908 30.37 -14.35 -4.17
CA ARG A 908 31.05 -13.09 -3.82
C ARG A 908 31.89 -12.53 -4.98
N LYS A 909 31.88 -13.18 -6.15
CA LYS A 909 32.45 -12.64 -7.38
C LYS A 909 31.50 -11.56 -7.91
N ASN A 910 32.01 -10.36 -8.17
CA ASN A 910 31.28 -9.20 -8.67
C ASN A 910 30.01 -8.87 -7.85
N LEU A 911 30.14 -8.85 -6.51
CA LEU A 911 29.00 -8.65 -5.59
C LEU A 911 28.23 -7.35 -5.88
N ALA A 912 28.94 -6.25 -6.15
CA ALA A 912 28.34 -4.95 -6.49
C ALA A 912 27.43 -5.04 -7.73
N TYR A 913 27.91 -5.63 -8.83
CA TYR A 913 27.12 -5.95 -10.02
C TYR A 913 25.83 -6.73 -9.67
N THR A 914 25.97 -7.81 -8.89
CA THR A 914 24.81 -8.66 -8.52
C THR A 914 23.79 -7.93 -7.65
N ILE A 915 24.23 -6.97 -6.83
CA ILE A 915 23.31 -6.12 -6.04
C ILE A 915 22.55 -5.17 -6.97
N LEU A 916 23.24 -4.43 -7.84
CA LEU A 916 22.61 -3.47 -8.76
C LEU A 916 21.63 -4.15 -9.73
N GLU A 917 22.00 -5.30 -10.29
CA GLU A 917 21.14 -6.09 -11.18
C GLU A 917 19.83 -6.50 -10.49
N ARG A 918 19.90 -6.87 -9.21
CA ARG A 918 18.72 -7.25 -8.41
C ARG A 918 17.88 -6.04 -8.00
N ILE A 919 18.49 -4.87 -7.81
CA ILE A 919 17.77 -3.61 -7.61
C ILE A 919 16.99 -3.22 -8.87
N GLU A 920 17.57 -3.35 -10.06
CA GLU A 920 16.85 -3.09 -11.32
C GLU A 920 15.62 -3.99 -11.51
N TYR A 921 15.71 -5.29 -11.19
CA TYR A 921 14.55 -6.16 -11.19
C TYR A 921 13.48 -5.71 -10.17
N GLN A 922 13.87 -5.21 -8.99
CA GLN A 922 12.94 -4.71 -7.98
C GLN A 922 12.26 -3.39 -8.41
N CYS A 923 12.97 -2.51 -9.13
CA CYS A 923 12.40 -1.30 -9.74
C CYS A 923 11.34 -1.65 -10.80
N ILE A 924 11.59 -2.65 -11.64
CA ILE A 924 10.64 -3.07 -12.68
C ILE A 924 9.41 -3.77 -12.08
N LEU A 925 9.60 -4.64 -11.08
CA LEU A 925 8.49 -5.28 -10.37
C LEU A 925 7.57 -4.24 -9.70
N THR A 926 8.14 -3.18 -9.13
CA THR A 926 7.36 -2.05 -8.59
C THR A 926 6.43 -1.43 -9.66
N LYS A 927 6.96 -1.11 -10.85
CA LYS A 927 6.17 -0.51 -11.95
C LYS A 927 5.08 -1.46 -12.46
N LEU A 928 5.36 -2.76 -12.52
CA LEU A 928 4.38 -3.79 -12.82
C LEU A 928 3.25 -3.83 -11.77
N GLU A 929 3.58 -3.86 -10.49
CA GLU A 929 2.59 -3.93 -9.40
C GLU A 929 1.61 -2.74 -9.44
N ILE A 930 2.09 -1.51 -9.63
CA ILE A 930 1.23 -0.33 -9.73
C ILE A 930 0.36 -0.38 -11.01
N SER A 931 0.94 -0.81 -12.14
CA SER A 931 0.20 -1.02 -13.40
C SER A 931 -0.93 -2.07 -13.26
N PHE A 932 -0.79 -3.03 -12.35
CA PHE A 932 -1.84 -4.00 -12.02
C PHE A 932 -2.84 -3.49 -10.98
N GLU A 933 -2.46 -2.60 -10.04
CA GLU A 933 -3.42 -1.97 -9.14
C GLU A 933 -4.45 -1.12 -9.89
N ILE A 934 -4.05 -0.44 -10.97
CA ILE A 934 -4.96 0.33 -11.85
C ILE A 934 -5.94 -0.57 -12.62
N LYS A 935 -5.67 -1.89 -12.75
CA LYS A 935 -6.57 -2.87 -13.40
C LYS A 935 -7.49 -3.62 -12.42
N LYS A 936 -7.53 -3.24 -11.14
CA LYS A 936 -8.33 -3.93 -10.10
C LYS A 936 -9.83 -3.95 -10.37
N ASP A 937 -10.37 -2.99 -11.12
CA ASP A 937 -11.78 -2.95 -11.53
C ASP A 937 -12.19 -4.07 -12.53
N LYS A 938 -11.25 -4.92 -12.97
CA LYS A 938 -11.56 -6.18 -13.66
C LYS A 938 -10.83 -7.42 -13.12
N TRP A 939 -9.72 -7.29 -12.39
CA TRP A 939 -8.94 -8.44 -11.88
C TRP A 939 -8.58 -8.28 -10.39
N CYS A 940 -9.28 -9.00 -9.51
CA CYS A 940 -9.13 -8.89 -8.05
C CYS A 940 -7.91 -9.66 -7.48
N MET A 941 -6.71 -9.11 -7.66
CA MET A 941 -5.48 -9.57 -7.00
C MET A 941 -5.03 -8.56 -5.91
N GLY A 942 -4.70 -9.04 -4.70
CA GLY A 942 -4.52 -8.19 -3.52
C GLY A 942 -3.17 -8.33 -2.81
N ASN A 943 -2.63 -7.18 -2.41
CA ASN A 943 -1.57 -6.93 -1.40
C ASN A 943 -0.26 -7.73 -1.51
N ILE A 944 0.75 -7.13 -2.15
CA ILE A 944 2.11 -7.71 -2.28
C ILE A 944 3.11 -7.15 -1.24
N SER A 945 2.87 -5.95 -0.69
CA SER A 945 3.89 -5.15 0.02
C SER A 945 4.57 -5.79 1.25
N ASN A 946 3.92 -6.73 1.94
CA ASN A 946 4.28 -7.08 3.32
C ASN A 946 4.83 -8.52 3.50
N ARG A 947 5.70 -9.00 2.60
CA ARG A 947 6.71 -10.08 2.87
C ARG A 947 7.66 -10.32 1.68
N MET A 948 8.86 -9.73 1.70
CA MET A 948 9.98 -10.15 0.84
C MET A 948 11.30 -10.38 1.60
N PRO A 949 11.55 -11.61 2.08
CA PRO A 949 12.90 -12.06 2.43
C PRO A 949 13.31 -13.39 1.75
N SER A 950 12.87 -13.69 0.51
CA SER A 950 13.23 -14.95 -0.15
C SER A 950 13.37 -14.98 -1.70
N LEU A 951 13.90 -13.93 -2.34
CA LEU A 951 14.66 -14.09 -3.61
C LEU A 951 16.11 -14.56 -3.37
N THR A 952 16.35 -15.13 -2.18
CA THR A 952 17.65 -15.37 -1.54
C THR A 952 18.14 -16.81 -1.68
N ALA A 953 17.34 -17.67 -2.32
CA ALA A 953 17.59 -19.10 -2.45
C ALA A 953 17.36 -19.64 -3.89
N LEU A 954 17.34 -18.76 -4.90
CA LEU A 954 17.36 -19.17 -6.31
C LEU A 954 18.71 -18.77 -6.95
N ASP A 955 19.64 -19.72 -6.95
CA ASP A 955 20.77 -19.78 -7.87
C ASP A 955 21.13 -21.26 -8.10
N ARG A 956 21.40 -21.62 -9.36
CA ARG A 956 21.71 -22.95 -9.93
C ARG A 956 20.55 -23.95 -10.02
N LYS A 957 20.27 -24.36 -11.28
CA LYS A 957 19.36 -25.45 -11.70
C LYS A 957 17.93 -25.44 -11.13
N CYS A 958 17.11 -24.47 -11.57
CA CYS A 958 15.66 -24.63 -11.66
C CYS A 958 15.12 -23.89 -12.90
N HIS A 959 14.09 -24.45 -13.53
CA HIS A 959 13.26 -23.70 -14.48
C HIS A 959 12.38 -22.69 -13.73
N ILE A 960 11.85 -21.71 -14.47
CA ILE A 960 11.14 -20.55 -13.92
C ILE A 960 9.90 -20.99 -13.14
N LYS A 961 9.88 -20.75 -11.82
CA LYS A 961 8.66 -20.55 -11.04
C LYS A 961 8.76 -19.18 -10.36
N ILE A 962 7.89 -18.24 -10.77
CA ILE A 962 7.60 -17.04 -9.99
C ILE A 962 6.77 -17.52 -8.79
N PHE A 963 7.16 -17.12 -7.58
CA PHE A 963 6.56 -17.68 -6.37
C PHE A 963 5.16 -17.13 -6.09
N SER A 964 4.21 -18.04 -5.87
CA SER A 964 2.86 -17.76 -5.39
C SER A 964 2.85 -17.28 -3.93
N SER A 965 1.82 -16.52 -3.55
CA SER A 965 1.71 -15.89 -2.24
C SER A 965 0.89 -16.73 -1.26
N SER A 966 1.36 -16.84 0.00
CA SER A 966 0.48 -17.07 1.16
C SER A 966 1.26 -16.96 2.48
N LEU A 967 1.06 -15.87 3.24
CA LEU A 967 1.04 -15.82 4.72
C LEU A 967 0.99 -14.37 5.26
N LEU A 968 -0.19 -13.75 5.27
CA LEU A 968 -0.61 -12.95 6.42
C LEU A 968 -2.15 -12.80 6.46
N SER A 969 -2.71 -12.98 7.64
CA SER A 969 -4.04 -12.51 8.03
C SER A 969 -3.92 -11.86 9.41
N LEU A 970 -4.85 -10.94 9.72
CA LEU A 970 -4.86 -10.07 10.91
C LEU A 970 -3.64 -9.13 11.08
N HIS A 971 -3.72 -7.93 10.46
CA HIS A 971 -3.73 -6.62 11.16
C HIS A 971 -3.42 -5.42 10.21
N VAL A 972 -4.36 -5.08 9.31
CA VAL A 972 -4.47 -3.70 8.76
C VAL A 972 -5.95 -3.36 8.54
N ALA A 973 -6.58 -2.76 9.55
CA ALA A 973 -7.97 -2.28 9.47
C ALA A 973 -8.19 -1.05 10.38
N ALA A 974 -7.20 -0.15 10.46
CA ALA A 974 -7.17 0.99 11.39
C ALA A 974 -6.62 2.30 10.80
N LEU A 975 -6.28 2.35 9.50
CA LEU A 975 -5.65 3.51 8.86
C LEU A 975 -6.35 3.91 7.55
N LYS A 976 -7.61 4.36 7.67
CA LYS A 976 -8.29 5.23 6.69
C LYS A 976 -9.20 6.23 7.43
N LEU A 977 -8.58 7.24 8.05
CA LEU A 977 -9.20 8.50 8.44
C LEU A 977 -8.36 9.65 7.89
N PRO A 978 -8.96 10.81 7.56
CA PRO A 978 -8.23 11.94 6.97
C PRO A 978 -7.31 12.62 7.99
N PHE A 979 -6.23 13.23 7.49
CA PHE A 979 -5.39 14.14 8.28
C PHE A 979 -6.15 15.45 8.57
N ASN A 980 -6.90 15.47 9.67
CA ASN A 980 -7.13 16.71 10.42
C ASN A 980 -6.10 16.79 11.53
N ILE A 981 -5.02 17.54 11.31
CA ILE A 981 -4.14 17.96 12.40
C ILE A 981 -4.96 18.90 13.30
N MET A 982 -4.96 18.65 14.61
CA MET A 982 -5.47 19.62 15.57
C MET A 982 -4.55 20.84 15.57
N THR A 983 -4.95 21.88 14.86
CA THR A 983 -4.47 23.24 15.13
C THR A 983 -4.91 23.63 16.53
N LEU A 984 -3.96 23.77 17.45
CA LEU A 984 -4.18 24.62 18.62
C LEU A 984 -4.42 26.05 18.09
N PRO A 985 -5.42 26.77 18.60
CA PRO A 985 -5.82 28.05 18.02
C PRO A 985 -4.71 29.09 18.13
N HIS A 986 -4.65 30.00 17.15
CA HIS A 986 -3.78 31.17 17.21
C HIS A 986 -4.06 31.95 18.50
N VAL A 987 -3.05 32.05 19.36
CA VAL A 987 -3.05 33.04 20.44
C VAL A 987 -2.81 34.40 19.79
N ASN A 988 -3.89 35.15 19.57
CA ASN A 988 -3.78 36.53 19.12
C ASN A 988 -2.98 37.34 20.15
N LEU A 989 -1.97 38.07 19.66
CA LEU A 989 -1.26 39.09 20.44
C LEU A 989 -2.23 40.24 20.74
N ILE A 990 -2.88 40.19 21.90
CA ILE A 990 -3.67 41.29 22.44
C ILE A 990 -2.79 42.05 23.43
N ASN A 991 -2.65 43.36 23.22
CA ASN A 991 -1.85 44.23 24.07
C ASN A 991 -2.42 44.30 25.50
N PHE A 992 -1.55 44.20 26.50
CA PHE A 992 -1.88 44.54 27.89
C PHE A 992 -1.72 46.06 28.12
N PRO A 993 -2.74 46.74 28.66
CA PRO A 993 -2.58 47.96 29.47
C PRO A 993 -2.50 47.61 30.97
N ASP A 994 -2.06 48.57 31.79
CA ASP A 994 -1.69 48.37 33.19
C ASP A 994 -2.86 48.18 34.19
N GLY A 995 -2.56 47.44 35.27
CA GLY A 995 -2.82 47.93 36.62
C GLY A 995 -3.91 47.28 37.48
N GLY A 996 -3.64 47.20 38.79
CA GLY A 996 -4.65 47.08 39.85
C GLY A 996 -4.99 45.67 40.34
N GLY A 997 -4.53 45.31 41.55
CA GLY A 997 -4.94 44.07 42.24
C GLY A 997 -5.79 44.33 43.49
N ARG A 998 -6.50 43.29 43.97
CA ARG A 998 -7.07 43.18 45.33
C ARG A 998 -7.38 41.72 45.67
N SER A 999 -7.40 41.40 46.97
CA SER A 999 -7.47 40.04 47.52
C SER A 999 -8.76 39.75 48.30
N ILE A 1000 -9.32 38.55 48.17
CA ILE A 1000 -10.34 37.97 49.08
C ILE A 1000 -10.11 36.44 49.20
N HIS A 1001 -10.27 35.91 50.42
CA HIS A 1001 -10.35 34.49 50.83
C HIS A 1001 -11.44 34.40 51.93
N PRO A 1002 -11.90 33.21 52.37
CA PRO A 1002 -12.33 32.02 51.62
C PRO A 1002 -13.74 31.54 52.08
N ALA A 1003 -14.25 30.42 51.55
CA ALA A 1003 -15.41 29.69 52.09
C ALA A 1003 -15.27 28.16 51.82
N GLU A 1004 -15.98 27.31 52.56
CA GLU A 1004 -15.51 25.94 52.87
C GLU A 1004 -16.57 24.82 52.73
N ILE A 1005 -16.11 23.57 52.45
CA ILE A 1005 -16.71 22.25 52.81
C ILE A 1005 -18.00 21.83 52.02
N PRO A 1006 -18.31 20.53 51.77
CA PRO A 1006 -17.57 19.24 51.90
C PRO A 1006 -17.40 18.42 50.59
N LEU A 1007 -16.66 17.30 50.65
CA LEU A 1007 -16.46 16.32 49.57
C LEU A 1007 -17.67 15.38 49.34
N LYS A 1008 -17.80 14.83 48.11
CA LYS A 1008 -18.00 13.38 47.89
C LYS A 1008 -17.68 12.89 46.46
N ALA A 1009 -16.92 11.79 46.39
CA ALA A 1009 -16.80 10.80 45.30
C ALA A 1009 -16.65 11.29 43.83
N LEU A 1010 -15.42 11.22 43.31
CA LEU A 1010 -15.15 11.10 41.87
C LEU A 1010 -14.14 9.99 41.58
N SER A 1011 -14.40 9.20 40.52
CA SER A 1011 -13.45 8.25 39.94
C SER A 1011 -13.44 8.44 38.42
N ARG A 1012 -12.27 8.20 37.80
CA ARG A 1012 -11.87 8.55 36.41
C ARG A 1012 -11.41 10.01 36.22
N PRO A 1013 -10.15 10.24 35.82
CA PRO A 1013 -9.69 11.54 35.33
C PRO A 1013 -9.82 11.67 33.80
N ILE A 1014 -10.31 12.83 33.35
CA ILE A 1014 -9.99 13.43 32.04
C ILE A 1014 -9.45 14.84 32.36
N ALA A 1015 -8.44 15.29 31.63
CA ALA A 1015 -7.57 16.40 32.04
C ALA A 1015 -8.12 17.81 31.76
N VAL A 1016 -7.67 18.78 32.58
CA VAL A 1016 -7.48 20.21 32.22
C VAL A 1016 -6.23 20.74 32.93
N TYR A 1017 -5.59 21.76 32.34
CA TYR A 1017 -4.47 22.55 32.86
C TYR A 1017 -4.71 23.21 34.24
N CYS A 1018 -3.63 23.55 34.95
CA CYS A 1018 -3.44 24.94 35.43
C CYS A 1018 -1.96 25.27 35.71
N HIS A 1019 -1.64 26.58 35.76
CA HIS A 1019 -0.37 27.13 36.26
C HIS A 1019 -0.44 27.39 37.78
N SER A 1020 0.68 27.19 38.47
CA SER A 1020 1.11 27.99 39.64
C SER A 1020 2.57 27.62 39.98
N SER A 1021 3.49 28.54 40.23
CA SER A 1021 3.38 30.00 40.36
C SER A 1021 4.55 30.72 39.69
#